data_AF-A0A9E3STV6-F1
#
_entry.id   AF-A0A9E3STV6-F1
#
_cell.length_a   1.000
_cell.length_b   1.000
_cell.length_c   1.000
_cell.angle_alpha   90.00
_cell.angle_beta   90.00
_cell.angle_gamma   90.00
#
_symmetry.space_group_name_H-M   'P 1'
#
loop_
_entity.id
_entity.type
_entity.pdbx_description
1 polymer ?
#
loop_
_entity_poly.entity_id
_entity_poly.type
_entity_poly.pdbx_seq_one_letter_code
_entity_poly.pdbx_strand_id
1 'polypeptide(L)'
;MKRILVAFLLAVAAGARADPALLRDINAGLRFPTGAPVPMGSHWYFSSCNDGIGCELWRTDGTGPGTSLVADLRPGPAGSDPTGLTAVGGVLYFAANDGTHGAELWKSDGTAQGTMIVRDIVPGSLGSSPESLVLAGGRLFFTATTPESGNELWMSDGSADGTVLVKDIHPGAFGSAVPYLVSQGSLVYFTAFDGVSGQEPWRSDGTAAGTFRLADLGPGDQSGSPWGYVAAGPYVFFTAAAGSSPGVYRTDGTIGGTLRLAPPGLPVASGGKVFFTSWSAASGEELWVSDGTPAGTRLVADIRPGPESALVNGITPLGTGVVFSANDGATGNEPWFSDGSAAGTTRLADIHGDDLVTVGPAQFTSLGAEALFIAQSAVHGPSLWATDGSQAGTRLVKDFVPGPEGALVEVVGKAGLFVYLRADDGVHGRELWRTDGTTDGTLPVTEHTAGSSAQGGDTAILGAYPAGARLLYATGATFTTFVTDGAPSSPTALAPPAPQPTRGSSCGAPSRTVGRLVFFVAYDPAHGCELWRTDGTPGGTFLVKDIHPGPGDSAPRRLAAANGWLYFVARDGTSMLESVWRTNGTEAGTALVESADPRGDFVVAGDAVVFLAASPPWAYVEPWITAIGSSVAVPLGSLKPGLALKSSDHLVATGGIAYFVADDSVHGIELWRSDGTGAGTRLVKDLAPGTLSSVIPELGVAAGKVFLNGPGGVLWASDGTDSGTGPLASSGGAPVPSPDGFAGAESQVFFVSGTQLWRSDGTPAGTRAIGPIGSGQRVLVTAGPWAYYKVDGPSGRDQLWRTDGSSAGTVLVKEFVDEMPNWSVGLTRFGRRLYFHAQDALGGTVTYRTEGTAASTVRLFGIPAPDPLASGSLSPAAVASGFFAFAIDPVAGLEPSFLASEPGLDADGDGIPDLREIDAGRDPERKDNDIFSLTQASAALFAMQQYRDFLAREGDTGGVDYWASMIGAGVRSRSQVIDFFFASPEFQGVIAPVARLYFAYFRRIPDYDGLQFWFGYSRAGHSLEAISDLFAGSPEFGMTYGGLDNAAFVSLVYQNILGRAPDVNGFAYWKGRLDSGAMTRGQLMAAFSESPEYRALTYSDVYVTMTYAAMLRRAPDPAGFAFWVGYLDAGNSGLALVDGFLGSAEYRARFLPD
;
A
#
# COMPACT_ATOMS: atom_id res chain seq x y z
N MET A 1 44.04 22.23 7.01
CA MET A 1 43.31 23.43 6.52
C MET A 1 42.22 22.92 5.58
N LYS A 2 41.04 22.49 6.04
CA LYS A 2 39.89 23.27 6.54
C LYS A 2 39.43 24.38 5.59
N ARG A 3 38.96 24.04 4.38
CA ARG A 3 38.02 24.86 3.56
C ARG A 3 37.25 23.97 2.57
N ILE A 4 35.95 23.72 2.77
CA ILE A 4 35.04 23.12 1.77
C ILE A 4 33.60 23.54 2.11
N LEU A 5 32.70 23.88 1.18
CA LEU A 5 32.70 24.68 -0.05
C LEU A 5 31.21 24.66 -0.49
N VAL A 6 30.45 25.76 -0.38
CA VAL A 6 29.09 25.85 -0.95
C VAL A 6 29.18 26.50 -2.33
N ALA A 7 28.94 25.74 -3.41
CA ALA A 7 28.85 26.25 -4.78
C ALA A 7 27.37 26.26 -5.21
N PHE A 8 26.82 27.41 -5.58
CA PHE A 8 25.50 27.51 -6.22
C PHE A 8 25.66 28.01 -7.66
N LEU A 9 24.91 27.41 -8.58
CA LEU A 9 24.71 27.88 -9.95
C LEU A 9 23.50 28.83 -9.99
N LEU A 10 23.75 30.10 -10.29
CA LEU A 10 22.71 31.00 -10.82
C LEU A 10 22.58 30.73 -12.31
N ALA A 11 21.51 30.06 -12.74
CA ALA A 11 21.12 30.01 -14.13
C ALA A 11 19.71 30.59 -14.28
N VAL A 12 19.60 31.92 -14.41
CA VAL A 12 18.42 32.52 -15.06
C VAL A 12 18.86 33.67 -15.96
N ALA A 13 18.46 33.52 -17.23
CA ALA A 13 18.52 34.47 -18.34
C ALA A 13 19.92 34.81 -18.90
N ALA A 14 20.07 34.53 -20.20
CA ALA A 14 21.18 34.92 -21.09
C ALA A 14 22.52 34.15 -20.96
N GLY A 15 22.54 32.91 -21.45
CA GLY A 15 23.62 32.38 -22.31
C GLY A 15 25.09 32.38 -21.85
N ALA A 16 25.42 32.75 -20.60
CA ALA A 16 26.79 32.76 -20.11
C ALA A 16 27.02 31.65 -19.07
N ARG A 17 27.82 30.64 -19.46
CA ARG A 17 28.40 29.61 -18.58
C ARG A 17 29.49 30.25 -17.73
N ALA A 18 29.33 30.28 -16.41
CA ALA A 18 30.38 30.64 -15.46
C ALA A 18 30.89 29.39 -14.74
N ASP A 19 32.21 29.31 -14.49
CA ASP A 19 32.82 28.26 -13.68
C ASP A 19 32.26 28.26 -12.26
N PRO A 20 32.02 27.09 -11.64
CA PRO A 20 31.50 27.02 -10.28
C PRO A 20 32.49 27.65 -9.28
N ALA A 21 31.99 28.60 -8.47
CA ALA A 21 32.77 29.30 -7.46
C ALA A 21 32.21 29.03 -6.05
N LEU A 22 33.12 28.95 -5.07
CA LEU A 22 32.76 28.91 -3.65
C LEU A 22 32.08 30.21 -3.25
N LEU A 23 30.84 30.10 -2.77
CA LEU A 23 30.13 31.21 -2.15
C LEU A 23 30.55 31.38 -0.69
N ARG A 24 30.26 30.39 0.16
CA ARG A 24 30.57 30.44 1.60
C ARG A 24 30.89 29.06 2.14
N ASP A 25 31.76 29.00 3.14
CA ASP A 25 32.03 27.79 3.92
C ASP A 25 31.16 27.81 5.19
N ILE A 26 30.37 26.77 5.43
CA ILE A 26 29.35 26.68 6.50
C ILE A 26 29.73 25.62 7.57
N ASN A 27 30.88 24.93 7.46
CA ASN A 27 31.16 23.64 8.16
C ASN A 27 31.20 23.60 9.70
N ALA A 28 30.59 22.56 10.29
CA ALA A 28 31.23 21.24 10.56
C ALA A 28 30.17 20.24 11.10
N GLY A 29 30.12 18.98 10.68
CA GLY A 29 29.16 17.99 11.22
C GLY A 29 28.32 17.25 10.17
N LEU A 30 28.04 15.99 10.47
CA LEU A 30 27.77 14.90 9.52
C LEU A 30 26.35 14.88 8.91
N ARG A 31 25.88 16.00 8.39
CA ARG A 31 24.51 16.15 7.87
C ARG A 31 24.53 17.06 6.64
N PHE A 32 24.12 16.53 5.48
CA PHE A 32 23.96 17.30 4.25
C PHE A 32 22.56 17.96 4.17
N PRO A 33 22.38 19.01 3.34
CA PRO A 33 21.08 19.61 3.04
C PRO A 33 20.02 18.60 2.61
N THR A 34 19.02 18.32 3.43
CA THR A 34 17.88 17.48 3.05
C THR A 34 17.06 18.17 1.94
N GLY A 35 17.20 17.73 0.68
CA GLY A 35 16.41 18.20 -0.47
C GLY A 35 17.10 19.22 -1.39
N ALA A 36 16.57 19.37 -2.61
CA ALA A 36 17.02 20.37 -3.56
C ALA A 36 16.71 21.79 -3.04
N PRO A 37 17.59 22.79 -3.24
CA PRO A 37 17.30 24.16 -2.83
C PRO A 37 16.03 24.68 -3.50
N VAL A 38 15.20 25.39 -2.73
CA VAL A 38 13.92 25.93 -3.19
C VAL A 38 14.08 27.43 -3.47
N PRO A 39 13.77 27.91 -4.68
CA PRO A 39 13.87 29.33 -5.00
C PRO A 39 12.70 30.11 -4.37
N MET A 40 12.99 31.25 -3.75
CA MET A 40 11.99 32.20 -3.26
C MET A 40 12.53 33.64 -3.34
N GLY A 41 11.92 34.46 -4.19
CA GLY A 41 12.41 35.80 -4.47
C GLY A 41 13.79 35.76 -5.13
N SER A 42 14.74 36.57 -4.65
CA SER A 42 16.12 36.61 -5.16
C SER A 42 17.06 35.60 -4.49
N HIS A 43 16.53 34.68 -3.68
CA HIS A 43 17.34 33.73 -2.90
C HIS A 43 16.87 32.28 -3.10
N TRP A 44 17.76 31.34 -2.82
CA TRP A 44 17.51 29.92 -2.71
C TRP A 44 17.59 29.50 -1.25
N TYR A 45 16.67 28.62 -0.83
CA TYR A 45 16.54 28.16 0.54
C TYR A 45 16.83 26.67 0.64
N PHE A 46 17.52 26.26 1.69
CA PHE A 46 17.98 24.89 1.88
C PHE A 46 18.22 24.61 3.36
N SER A 47 18.14 23.34 3.75
CA SER A 47 18.58 22.89 5.07
C SER A 47 20.11 22.84 5.08
N SER A 48 20.80 23.27 6.15
CA SER A 48 22.25 23.11 6.25
C SER A 48 22.72 23.10 7.70
N CYS A 49 23.85 22.45 7.95
CA CYS A 49 24.19 21.97 9.27
C CYS A 49 25.61 22.39 9.71
N ASN A 50 25.76 22.74 11.00
CA ASN A 50 27.09 22.93 11.60
C ASN A 50 27.13 22.51 13.09
N ASP A 51 28.35 22.33 13.63
CA ASP A 51 28.63 21.73 14.93
C ASP A 51 28.10 22.58 16.10
N GLY A 52 27.80 23.85 15.85
CA GLY A 52 27.27 24.79 16.84
C GLY A 52 25.75 24.87 16.89
N ILE A 53 25.06 24.66 15.76
CA ILE A 53 23.61 24.92 15.63
C ILE A 53 22.81 23.73 15.06
N GLY A 54 23.46 22.59 14.74
CA GLY A 54 22.76 21.47 14.09
C GLY A 54 22.28 21.84 12.68
N CYS A 55 21.30 21.10 12.13
CA CYS A 55 20.67 21.39 10.84
C CYS A 55 19.56 22.42 10.97
N GLU A 56 19.69 23.52 10.24
CA GLU A 56 18.79 24.67 10.30
C GLU A 56 18.44 25.17 8.91
N LEU A 57 17.56 26.16 8.82
CA LEU A 57 17.17 26.78 7.56
C LEU A 57 18.20 27.84 7.12
N TRP A 58 18.72 27.70 5.91
CA TRP A 58 19.68 28.61 5.28
C TRP A 58 19.16 29.20 3.98
N ARG A 59 19.74 30.34 3.57
CA ARG A 59 19.47 30.99 2.29
C ARG A 59 20.76 31.41 1.58
N THR A 60 20.69 31.58 0.26
CA THR A 60 21.76 32.15 -0.58
C THR A 60 21.20 32.95 -1.75
N ASP A 61 21.84 34.04 -2.15
CA ASP A 61 21.57 34.78 -3.40
C ASP A 61 22.53 34.38 -4.53
N GLY A 62 23.34 33.34 -4.33
CA GLY A 62 24.42 33.00 -5.27
C GLY A 62 25.73 33.76 -5.01
N THR A 63 25.84 34.48 -3.89
CA THR A 63 27.08 35.13 -3.43
C THR A 63 27.48 34.66 -2.04
N GLY A 64 28.76 34.78 -1.69
CA GLY A 64 29.24 34.49 -0.34
C GLY A 64 28.58 35.34 0.75
N PRO A 65 28.53 36.68 0.61
CA PRO A 65 27.85 37.56 1.56
C PRO A 65 26.35 37.29 1.70
N GLY A 66 25.65 36.93 0.61
CA GLY A 66 24.22 36.62 0.64
C GLY A 66 23.89 35.20 1.07
N THR A 67 24.90 34.36 1.36
CA THR A 67 24.71 33.03 1.95
C THR A 67 24.69 33.14 3.47
N SER A 68 23.56 32.90 4.14
CA SER A 68 23.44 33.04 5.59
C SER A 68 22.37 32.14 6.20
N LEU A 69 22.50 31.88 7.50
CA LEU A 69 21.45 31.28 8.32
C LEU A 69 20.21 32.17 8.28
N VAL A 70 19.03 31.57 8.13
CA VAL A 70 17.76 32.28 8.22
C VAL A 70 17.35 32.40 9.67
N ALA A 71 17.27 31.28 10.38
CA ALA A 71 16.97 31.19 11.81
C ALA A 71 17.64 29.93 12.40
N ASP A 72 18.10 30.03 13.65
CA ASP A 72 18.46 28.89 14.49
C ASP A 72 17.21 28.48 15.27
N LEU A 73 16.43 27.55 14.71
CA LEU A 73 15.12 27.17 15.27
C LEU A 73 15.28 26.26 16.48
N ARG A 74 16.31 25.42 16.51
CA ARG A 74 16.64 24.60 17.68
C ARG A 74 18.06 24.88 18.16
N PRO A 75 18.22 25.87 19.06
CA PRO A 75 19.53 26.27 19.54
C PRO A 75 20.38 25.10 20.05
N GLY A 76 21.59 25.01 19.53
CA GLY A 76 22.57 23.99 19.88
C GLY A 76 22.72 22.88 18.85
N PRO A 77 23.51 21.83 19.13
CA PRO A 77 23.99 20.90 18.10
C PRO A 77 22.92 19.93 17.57
N ALA A 78 21.69 19.95 18.11
CA ALA A 78 20.63 19.03 17.73
C ALA A 78 19.98 19.39 16.38
N GLY A 79 19.79 20.69 16.11
CA GLY A 79 19.17 21.19 14.88
C GLY A 79 17.67 20.93 14.77
N SER A 80 17.00 21.74 13.95
CA SER A 80 15.56 21.65 13.66
C SER A 80 15.18 20.70 12.53
N ASP A 81 16.17 20.18 11.79
CA ASP A 81 16.04 19.25 10.67
C ASP A 81 14.91 19.64 9.66
N PRO A 82 14.97 20.83 8.99
CA PRO A 82 13.92 21.25 8.05
C PRO A 82 13.73 20.30 6.85
N THR A 83 12.49 19.92 6.56
CA THR A 83 12.11 19.05 5.42
C THR A 83 10.88 19.59 4.67
N GLY A 84 10.63 19.09 3.45
CA GLY A 84 9.42 19.45 2.68
C GLY A 84 9.34 20.91 2.22
N LEU A 85 10.49 21.59 2.07
CA LEU A 85 10.59 23.00 1.67
C LEU A 85 9.71 23.31 0.44
N THR A 86 8.77 24.23 0.59
CA THR A 86 7.79 24.60 -0.45
C THR A 86 7.58 26.12 -0.44
N ALA A 87 8.01 26.82 -1.50
CA ALA A 87 7.86 28.27 -1.61
C ALA A 87 6.54 28.68 -2.30
N VAL A 88 5.82 29.61 -1.67
CA VAL A 88 4.48 30.07 -2.09
C VAL A 88 4.35 31.58 -1.83
N GLY A 89 4.16 32.37 -2.88
CA GLY A 89 3.83 33.79 -2.74
C GLY A 89 4.83 34.62 -1.93
N GLY A 90 6.11 34.21 -1.90
CA GLY A 90 7.15 34.85 -1.09
C GLY A 90 7.26 34.33 0.35
N VAL A 91 6.54 33.26 0.70
CA VAL A 91 6.63 32.55 1.98
C VAL A 91 7.08 31.12 1.74
N LEU A 92 8.04 30.65 2.53
CA LEU A 92 8.56 29.29 2.48
C LEU A 92 7.92 28.46 3.60
N TYR A 93 7.25 27.37 3.25
CA TYR A 93 6.68 26.39 4.18
C TYR A 93 7.55 25.15 4.27
N PHE A 94 7.66 24.56 5.46
CA PHE A 94 8.48 23.38 5.72
C PHE A 94 8.10 22.73 7.06
N ALA A 95 8.45 21.45 7.25
CA ALA A 95 8.37 20.81 8.55
C ALA A 95 9.68 21.00 9.32
N ALA A 96 9.63 21.29 10.62
CA ALA A 96 10.81 21.42 11.48
C ALA A 96 10.49 21.19 12.97
N ASN A 97 11.52 20.85 13.75
CA ASN A 97 11.40 20.55 15.18
C ASN A 97 12.30 21.44 16.05
N ASP A 98 11.71 22.40 16.75
CA ASP A 98 12.43 23.33 17.65
C ASP A 98 12.87 22.71 19.00
N GLY A 99 12.63 21.41 19.20
CA GLY A 99 12.91 20.68 20.42
C GLY A 99 11.87 20.84 21.53
N THR A 100 10.84 21.67 21.33
CA THR A 100 9.75 21.91 22.29
C THR A 100 8.41 21.41 21.76
N HIS A 101 8.12 21.67 20.48
CA HIS A 101 6.82 21.39 19.85
C HIS A 101 6.85 20.16 18.90
N GLY A 102 7.95 19.41 18.87
CA GLY A 102 8.09 18.30 17.92
C GLY A 102 8.14 18.80 16.47
N ALA A 103 8.04 17.88 15.50
CA ALA A 103 8.03 18.25 14.08
C ALA A 103 6.65 18.81 13.68
N GLU A 104 6.60 20.09 13.35
CA GLU A 104 5.36 20.84 13.06
C GLU A 104 5.48 21.64 11.76
N LEU A 105 4.40 22.28 11.32
CA LEU A 105 4.41 23.13 10.12
C LEU A 105 5.00 24.51 10.46
N TRP A 106 6.07 24.90 9.78
CA TRP A 106 6.73 26.19 9.89
C TRP A 106 6.60 27.00 8.61
N LYS A 107 6.70 28.32 8.77
CA LYS A 107 6.82 29.25 7.64
C LYS A 107 7.97 30.24 7.84
N SER A 108 8.51 30.75 6.73
CA SER A 108 9.54 31.79 6.71
C SER A 108 9.33 32.79 5.57
N ASP A 109 9.50 34.08 5.83
CA ASP A 109 9.66 35.11 4.79
C ASP A 109 11.14 35.27 4.35
N GLY A 110 12.00 34.40 4.86
CA GLY A 110 13.44 34.44 4.67
C GLY A 110 14.21 35.24 5.72
N THR A 111 13.54 35.78 6.74
CA THR A 111 14.15 36.44 7.89
C THR A 111 13.98 35.63 9.17
N ALA A 112 14.86 35.81 10.15
CA ALA A 112 14.72 35.16 11.46
C ALA A 112 13.39 35.52 12.15
N GLN A 113 12.96 36.78 12.07
CA GLN A 113 11.72 37.25 12.70
C GLN A 113 10.46 36.71 12.03
N GLY A 114 10.48 36.54 10.72
CA GLY A 114 9.39 35.95 9.96
C GLY A 114 9.41 34.41 9.92
N THR A 115 10.38 33.78 10.58
CA THR A 115 10.45 32.32 10.69
C THR A 115 9.76 31.86 11.96
N MET A 116 8.58 31.26 11.82
CA MET A 116 7.74 30.89 12.96
C MET A 116 6.89 29.65 12.67
N ILE A 117 6.54 28.93 13.73
CA ILE A 117 5.57 27.86 13.68
C ILE A 117 4.24 28.43 13.18
N VAL A 118 3.63 27.75 12.22
CA VAL A 118 2.31 28.14 11.71
C VAL A 118 1.26 27.74 12.73
N ARG A 119 1.31 26.49 13.18
CA ARG A 119 0.47 25.94 14.24
C ARG A 119 1.19 24.76 14.89
N ASP A 120 1.12 24.70 16.22
CA ASP A 120 1.44 23.51 16.99
C ASP A 120 0.23 22.57 16.91
N ILE A 121 0.21 21.67 15.92
CA ILE A 121 -0.94 20.81 15.63
C ILE A 121 -1.08 19.75 16.74
N VAL A 122 0.03 19.14 17.17
CA VAL A 122 0.05 18.20 18.30
C VAL A 122 0.88 18.80 19.44
N PRO A 123 0.23 19.37 20.47
CA PRO A 123 0.92 20.06 21.55
C PRO A 123 2.00 19.23 22.26
N GLY A 124 3.19 19.81 22.36
CA GLY A 124 4.34 19.22 23.05
C GLY A 124 5.32 18.52 22.12
N SER A 125 6.24 17.72 22.67
CA SER A 125 7.41 17.26 21.91
C SER A 125 7.15 16.13 20.90
N LEU A 126 5.91 15.64 20.77
CA LEU A 126 5.55 14.56 19.84
C LEU A 126 5.52 15.08 18.40
N GLY A 127 4.88 16.22 18.16
CA GLY A 127 4.70 16.83 16.84
C GLY A 127 3.74 16.06 15.92
N SER A 128 3.31 16.73 14.86
CA SER A 128 2.36 16.21 13.87
C SER A 128 3.00 15.60 12.61
N SER A 129 4.32 15.73 12.46
CA SER A 129 5.10 15.26 11.30
C SER A 129 4.49 15.62 9.93
N PRO A 130 4.41 16.90 9.55
CA PRO A 130 3.84 17.29 8.25
C PRO A 130 4.62 16.77 7.04
N GLU A 131 3.92 16.21 6.05
CA GLU A 131 4.51 15.62 4.84
C GLU A 131 3.71 15.99 3.57
N SER A 132 4.27 15.66 2.38
CA SER A 132 3.61 15.83 1.07
C SER A 132 3.07 17.24 0.78
N LEU A 133 3.80 18.29 1.18
CA LEU A 133 3.39 19.69 0.99
C LEU A 133 3.18 20.01 -0.50
N VAL A 134 1.97 20.47 -0.85
CA VAL A 134 1.61 20.91 -2.20
C VAL A 134 0.79 22.21 -2.16
N LEU A 135 0.97 23.06 -3.15
CA LEU A 135 0.17 24.28 -3.32
C LEU A 135 -1.01 24.02 -4.26
N ALA A 136 -2.23 24.40 -3.83
CA ALA A 136 -3.41 24.46 -4.69
C ALA A 136 -4.26 25.68 -4.33
N GLY A 137 -4.64 26.49 -5.33
CA GLY A 137 -5.60 27.59 -5.13
C GLY A 137 -5.17 28.65 -4.11
N GLY A 138 -3.86 28.84 -3.90
CA GLY A 138 -3.31 29.77 -2.91
C GLY A 138 -3.30 29.24 -1.47
N ARG A 139 -3.62 27.96 -1.26
CA ARG A 139 -3.58 27.27 0.04
C ARG A 139 -2.54 26.15 0.01
N LEU A 140 -1.87 25.94 1.13
CA LEU A 140 -0.97 24.82 1.31
C LEU A 140 -1.78 23.61 1.75
N PHE A 141 -1.62 22.48 1.07
CA PHE A 141 -2.14 21.17 1.47
C PHE A 141 -0.97 20.28 1.85
N PHE A 142 -1.17 19.46 2.87
CA PHE A 142 -0.15 18.56 3.40
C PHE A 142 -0.82 17.44 4.19
N THR A 143 -0.09 16.40 4.51
CA THR A 143 -0.56 15.38 5.45
C THR A 143 0.05 15.62 6.82
N ALA A 144 -0.70 15.36 7.88
CA ALA A 144 -0.21 15.43 9.25
C ALA A 144 -0.90 14.39 10.12
N THR A 145 -0.20 13.91 11.12
CA THR A 145 -0.63 12.83 12.00
C THR A 145 -0.98 13.37 13.38
N THR A 146 -2.19 13.07 13.86
CA THR A 146 -2.58 13.34 15.25
C THR A 146 -2.93 12.05 15.98
N PRO A 147 -2.83 12.00 17.32
CA PRO A 147 -3.32 10.86 18.10
C PRO A 147 -4.80 10.56 17.87
N GLU A 148 -5.61 11.57 17.54
CA GLU A 148 -7.06 11.44 17.41
C GLU A 148 -7.51 11.01 16.01
N SER A 149 -6.80 11.44 14.95
CA SER A 149 -7.20 11.23 13.55
C SER A 149 -6.21 10.42 12.71
N GLY A 150 -5.05 10.04 13.26
CA GLY A 150 -3.97 9.46 12.45
C GLY A 150 -3.50 10.40 11.33
N ASN A 151 -2.89 9.85 10.28
CA ASN A 151 -2.38 10.59 9.12
C ASN A 151 -3.50 10.97 8.14
N GLU A 152 -3.81 12.27 8.09
CA GLU A 152 -4.95 12.80 7.32
C GLU A 152 -4.54 14.00 6.46
N LEU A 153 -5.45 14.45 5.58
CA LEU A 153 -5.24 15.66 4.77
C LEU A 153 -5.53 16.93 5.59
N TRP A 154 -4.54 17.80 5.67
CA TRP A 154 -4.59 19.11 6.29
C TRP A 154 -4.41 20.23 5.27
N MET A 155 -4.88 21.42 5.62
CA MET A 155 -4.64 22.63 4.85
C MET A 155 -4.20 23.80 5.73
N SER A 156 -3.51 24.76 5.13
CA SER A 156 -3.12 26.02 5.76
C SER A 156 -3.23 27.20 4.79
N ASP A 157 -3.73 28.34 5.27
CA ASP A 157 -3.60 29.65 4.62
C ASP A 157 -2.35 30.43 5.11
N GLY A 158 -1.52 29.79 5.93
CA GLY A 158 -0.36 30.37 6.58
C GLY A 158 -0.63 30.98 7.95
N SER A 159 -1.86 30.98 8.45
CA SER A 159 -2.20 31.35 9.83
C SER A 159 -2.46 30.13 10.71
N ALA A 160 -2.34 30.28 12.03
CA ALA A 160 -2.66 29.22 12.97
C ALA A 160 -4.14 28.79 12.87
N ASP A 161 -5.05 29.78 12.84
CA ASP A 161 -6.49 29.55 12.77
C ASP A 161 -6.91 28.90 11.44
N GLY A 162 -6.26 29.28 10.34
CA GLY A 162 -6.49 28.71 9.02
C GLY A 162 -5.73 27.40 8.75
N THR A 163 -4.99 26.88 9.74
CA THR A 163 -4.33 25.57 9.66
C THR A 163 -5.22 24.51 10.29
N VAL A 164 -5.94 23.75 9.47
CA VAL A 164 -7.02 22.88 9.92
C VAL A 164 -7.01 21.53 9.20
N LEU A 165 -7.50 20.50 9.89
CA LEU A 165 -7.85 19.23 9.28
C LEU A 165 -8.93 19.49 8.23
N VAL A 166 -8.69 19.06 6.99
CA VAL A 166 -9.65 19.27 5.91
C VAL A 166 -10.86 18.36 6.12
N LYS A 167 -10.58 17.08 6.38
CA LYS A 167 -11.55 16.04 6.66
C LYS A 167 -10.81 14.87 7.31
N ASP A 168 -11.41 14.31 8.36
CA ASP A 168 -11.03 12.99 8.87
C ASP A 168 -11.62 11.95 7.90
N ILE A 169 -10.84 11.54 6.91
CA ILE A 169 -11.32 10.64 5.83
C ILE A 169 -11.48 9.22 6.39
N HIS A 170 -10.61 8.79 7.29
CA HIS A 170 -10.67 7.52 8.00
C HIS A 170 -10.86 7.74 9.51
N PRO A 171 -12.11 7.73 10.02
CA PRO A 171 -12.39 8.15 11.37
C PRO A 171 -11.61 7.39 12.46
N GLY A 172 -10.98 8.16 13.36
CA GLY A 172 -10.28 7.65 14.54
C GLY A 172 -8.76 7.65 14.40
N ALA A 173 -8.06 6.96 15.31
CA ALA A 173 -6.60 7.06 15.40
C ALA A 173 -5.82 6.43 14.22
N PHE A 174 -6.52 5.82 13.27
CA PHE A 174 -5.93 5.20 12.09
C PHE A 174 -5.99 6.19 10.93
N GLY A 175 -4.87 6.51 10.27
CA GLY A 175 -4.88 7.44 9.15
C GLY A 175 -5.35 6.83 7.83
N SER A 176 -5.82 7.68 6.92
CA SER A 176 -6.27 7.32 5.57
C SER A 176 -5.18 6.88 4.61
N ALA A 177 -3.92 6.90 5.06
CA ALA A 177 -2.71 6.64 4.27
C ALA A 177 -2.79 7.39 2.94
N VAL A 178 -2.59 8.72 2.98
CA VAL A 178 -2.67 9.60 1.80
C VAL A 178 -1.28 9.77 1.19
N PRO A 179 -0.82 8.87 0.29
CA PRO A 179 0.47 9.04 -0.35
C PRO A 179 0.34 10.05 -1.50
N TYR A 180 1.34 10.93 -1.63
CA TYR A 180 1.58 11.76 -2.81
C TYR A 180 0.41 12.64 -3.27
N LEU A 181 0.44 13.92 -2.89
CA LEU A 181 -0.54 14.91 -3.35
C LEU A 181 -0.15 15.47 -4.73
N VAL A 182 -1.10 15.49 -5.68
CA VAL A 182 -0.96 16.19 -6.97
C VAL A 182 -1.97 17.33 -7.02
N SER A 183 -1.51 18.55 -7.33
CA SER A 183 -2.41 19.69 -7.50
C SER A 183 -2.69 20.00 -8.96
N GLN A 184 -3.90 20.46 -9.23
CA GLN A 184 -4.32 20.98 -10.53
C GLN A 184 -5.32 22.13 -10.30
N GLY A 185 -4.87 23.35 -10.58
CA GLY A 185 -5.63 24.57 -10.27
C GLY A 185 -5.80 24.77 -8.76
N SER A 186 -7.05 24.79 -8.29
CA SER A 186 -7.40 24.93 -6.86
C SER A 186 -7.69 23.61 -6.15
N LEU A 187 -7.54 22.49 -6.85
CA LEU A 187 -7.86 21.16 -6.32
C LEU A 187 -6.58 20.36 -6.09
N VAL A 188 -6.62 19.51 -5.07
CA VAL A 188 -5.65 18.44 -4.85
C VAL A 188 -6.29 17.08 -5.10
N TYR A 189 -5.51 16.15 -5.64
CA TYR A 189 -5.88 14.80 -6.01
C TYR A 189 -4.92 13.84 -5.35
N PHE A 190 -5.46 12.74 -4.84
CA PHE A 190 -4.71 11.79 -4.03
C PHE A 190 -5.45 10.46 -3.94
N THR A 191 -4.73 9.44 -3.48
CA THR A 191 -5.32 8.17 -3.07
C THR A 191 -5.62 8.23 -1.58
N ALA A 192 -6.79 7.76 -1.15
CA ALA A 192 -7.11 7.63 0.26
C ALA A 192 -7.96 6.38 0.51
N PHE A 193 -7.79 5.82 1.69
CA PHE A 193 -8.62 4.77 2.26
C PHE A 193 -9.54 5.40 3.30
N ASP A 194 -10.86 5.22 3.17
CA ASP A 194 -11.86 5.81 4.09
C ASP A 194 -12.34 4.83 5.17
N GLY A 195 -11.71 3.65 5.27
CA GLY A 195 -12.11 2.59 6.22
C GLY A 195 -13.22 1.67 5.74
N VAL A 196 -13.84 1.98 4.61
CA VAL A 196 -15.02 1.26 4.11
C VAL A 196 -14.79 0.77 2.68
N SER A 197 -14.38 1.68 1.79
CA SER A 197 -13.91 1.39 0.44
C SER A 197 -12.41 1.19 0.46
N GLY A 198 -11.86 0.42 -0.49
CA GLY A 198 -10.42 0.29 -0.62
C GLY A 198 -9.71 1.61 -0.93
N GLN A 199 -8.42 1.57 -1.27
CA GLN A 199 -7.73 2.76 -1.74
C GLN A 199 -8.29 3.22 -3.09
N GLU A 200 -8.92 4.38 -3.08
CA GLU A 200 -9.67 4.93 -4.21
C GLU A 200 -9.17 6.32 -4.62
N PRO A 201 -9.59 6.87 -5.78
CA PRO A 201 -9.21 8.21 -6.17
C PRO A 201 -10.05 9.25 -5.45
N TRP A 202 -9.40 10.21 -4.81
CA TRP A 202 -10.03 11.31 -4.07
C TRP A 202 -9.61 12.66 -4.61
N ARG A 203 -10.44 13.66 -4.31
CA ARG A 203 -10.07 15.06 -4.47
C ARG A 203 -10.39 15.88 -3.23
N SER A 204 -9.80 17.07 -3.14
CA SER A 204 -10.17 18.10 -2.18
C SER A 204 -10.03 19.52 -2.75
N ASP A 205 -10.92 20.42 -2.35
CA ASP A 205 -10.81 21.87 -2.51
C ASP A 205 -10.41 22.60 -1.21
N GLY A 206 -10.09 21.84 -0.15
CA GLY A 206 -9.80 22.35 1.19
C GLY A 206 -11.02 22.44 2.11
N THR A 207 -12.20 22.05 1.66
CA THR A 207 -13.38 21.92 2.51
C THR A 207 -13.75 20.45 2.74
N ALA A 208 -14.33 20.12 3.89
CA ALA A 208 -14.80 18.76 4.15
C ALA A 208 -15.82 18.29 3.10
N ALA A 209 -16.69 19.19 2.62
CA ALA A 209 -17.70 18.91 1.59
C ALA A 209 -17.08 18.68 0.20
N GLY A 210 -16.06 19.47 -0.15
CA GLY A 210 -15.31 19.31 -1.39
C GLY A 210 -14.26 18.20 -1.34
N THR A 211 -14.16 17.48 -0.21
CA THR A 211 -13.25 16.35 0.00
C THR A 211 -14.01 15.04 -0.06
N PHE A 212 -13.95 14.39 -1.23
CA PHE A 212 -14.72 13.18 -1.49
C PHE A 212 -14.04 12.29 -2.53
N ARG A 213 -14.45 11.01 -2.51
CA ARG A 213 -14.05 9.99 -3.48
C ARG A 213 -14.61 10.30 -4.86
N LEU A 214 -13.73 10.41 -5.84
CA LEU A 214 -14.07 10.69 -7.24
C LEU A 214 -14.79 9.53 -7.91
N ALA A 215 -14.36 8.30 -7.62
CA ALA A 215 -14.97 7.08 -8.13
C ALA A 215 -14.64 5.93 -7.19
N ASP A 216 -15.52 4.94 -7.13
CA ASP A 216 -15.24 3.64 -6.52
C ASP A 216 -14.82 2.69 -7.65
N LEU A 217 -13.53 2.64 -7.93
CA LEU A 217 -12.99 1.88 -9.05
C LEU A 217 -12.82 0.40 -8.66
N GLY A 218 -12.52 0.10 -7.40
CA GLY A 218 -12.67 -1.22 -6.81
C GLY A 218 -14.06 -1.39 -6.21
N PRO A 219 -14.89 -2.34 -6.68
CA PRO A 219 -16.21 -2.53 -6.09
C PRO A 219 -16.11 -2.99 -4.63
N GLY A 220 -16.78 -2.28 -3.71
CA GLY A 220 -16.87 -2.66 -2.30
C GLY A 220 -15.61 -2.31 -1.50
N ASP A 221 -15.04 -3.28 -0.79
CA ASP A 221 -13.81 -3.13 0.00
C ASP A 221 -12.52 -3.32 -0.83
N GLN A 222 -12.67 -3.65 -2.12
CA GLN A 222 -11.55 -3.76 -3.04
C GLN A 222 -10.93 -2.39 -3.28
N SER A 223 -9.60 -2.35 -3.42
CA SER A 223 -8.91 -1.13 -3.79
C SER A 223 -8.84 -1.01 -5.30
N GLY A 224 -9.45 0.04 -5.85
CA GLY A 224 -9.20 0.52 -7.21
C GLY A 224 -7.72 0.83 -7.45
N SER A 225 -6.97 1.04 -6.37
CA SER A 225 -5.52 1.20 -6.31
C SER A 225 -5.06 2.19 -7.38
N PRO A 226 -5.47 3.47 -7.35
CA PRO A 226 -5.00 4.42 -8.34
C PRO A 226 -3.52 4.76 -8.09
N TRP A 227 -2.72 4.74 -9.15
CA TRP A 227 -1.31 5.10 -9.14
C TRP A 227 -0.95 5.97 -10.35
N GLY A 228 0.24 6.59 -10.31
CA GLY A 228 0.75 7.37 -11.43
C GLY A 228 -0.05 8.63 -11.72
N TYR A 229 -0.53 9.33 -10.68
CA TYR A 229 -1.20 10.62 -10.85
C TYR A 229 -0.28 11.63 -11.54
N VAL A 230 -0.78 12.23 -12.62
CA VAL A 230 -0.08 13.27 -13.37
C VAL A 230 -1.06 14.32 -13.90
N ALA A 231 -0.73 15.59 -13.70
CA ALA A 231 -1.53 16.70 -14.24
C ALA A 231 -1.11 17.01 -15.68
N ALA A 232 -2.08 17.12 -16.59
CA ALA A 232 -1.85 17.54 -17.98
C ALA A 232 -3.07 18.29 -18.53
N GLY A 233 -2.84 19.47 -19.11
CA GLY A 233 -3.92 20.31 -19.60
C GLY A 233 -4.84 20.73 -18.45
N PRO A 234 -6.17 20.61 -18.57
CA PRO A 234 -7.12 20.89 -17.48
C PRO A 234 -7.39 19.68 -16.56
N TYR A 235 -6.81 18.50 -16.84
CA TYR A 235 -7.16 17.24 -16.18
C TYR A 235 -6.02 16.69 -15.33
N VAL A 236 -6.38 15.75 -14.46
CA VAL A 236 -5.44 14.82 -13.82
C VAL A 236 -5.68 13.42 -14.39
N PHE A 237 -4.60 12.72 -14.71
CA PHE A 237 -4.60 11.35 -15.23
C PHE A 237 -3.97 10.42 -14.22
N PHE A 238 -4.43 9.17 -14.19
CA PHE A 238 -3.88 8.12 -13.34
C PHE A 238 -4.23 6.76 -13.94
N THR A 239 -3.50 5.73 -13.51
CA THR A 239 -3.84 4.34 -13.82
C THR A 239 -4.54 3.75 -12.61
N ALA A 240 -5.61 2.98 -12.82
CA ALA A 240 -6.30 2.29 -11.74
C ALA A 240 -6.78 0.92 -12.20
N ALA A 241 -6.85 -0.03 -11.26
CA ALA A 241 -7.41 -1.35 -11.46
C ALA A 241 -8.90 -1.32 -11.16
N ALA A 242 -9.74 -1.14 -12.19
CA ALA A 242 -11.17 -1.39 -12.03
C ALA A 242 -11.44 -2.88 -12.23
N GLY A 243 -11.50 -3.64 -11.14
CA GLY A 243 -11.62 -5.10 -11.19
C GLY A 243 -10.37 -5.78 -11.77
N SER A 244 -10.54 -6.68 -12.74
CA SER A 244 -9.47 -7.57 -13.24
C SER A 244 -8.56 -6.98 -14.32
N SER A 245 -8.84 -5.78 -14.84
CA SER A 245 -8.02 -5.15 -15.89
C SER A 245 -7.77 -3.67 -15.60
N PRO A 246 -6.50 -3.24 -15.47
CA PRO A 246 -6.17 -1.83 -15.30
C PRO A 246 -6.65 -0.95 -16.46
N GLY A 247 -6.70 0.36 -16.25
CA GLY A 247 -6.99 1.32 -17.31
C GLY A 247 -6.39 2.68 -17.01
N VAL A 248 -6.19 3.48 -18.06
CA VAL A 248 -5.86 4.89 -17.93
C VAL A 248 -7.15 5.68 -17.72
N TYR A 249 -7.20 6.44 -16.63
CA TYR A 249 -8.31 7.32 -16.28
C TYR A 249 -7.89 8.78 -16.42
N ARG A 250 -8.90 9.63 -16.62
CA ARG A 250 -8.79 11.07 -16.34
C ARG A 250 -9.82 11.48 -15.31
N THR A 251 -9.59 12.62 -14.68
CA THR A 251 -10.58 13.34 -13.87
C THR A 251 -10.45 14.85 -14.07
N ASP A 252 -11.58 15.55 -14.06
CA ASP A 252 -11.67 17.01 -13.92
C ASP A 252 -11.96 17.45 -12.47
N GLY A 253 -11.91 16.50 -11.54
CA GLY A 253 -12.28 16.69 -10.14
C GLY A 253 -13.73 16.32 -9.83
N THR A 254 -14.58 16.05 -10.81
CA THR A 254 -15.97 15.63 -10.55
C THR A 254 -16.14 14.12 -10.70
N ILE A 255 -17.15 13.56 -10.03
CA ILE A 255 -17.49 12.13 -10.18
C ILE A 255 -17.83 11.84 -11.66
N GLY A 256 -18.71 12.64 -12.26
CA GLY A 256 -19.11 12.47 -13.67
C GLY A 256 -17.99 12.75 -14.69
N GLY A 257 -16.97 13.52 -14.32
CA GLY A 257 -15.80 13.80 -15.15
C GLY A 257 -14.63 12.84 -14.92
N THR A 258 -14.78 11.85 -14.04
CA THR A 258 -13.80 10.79 -13.80
C THR A 258 -14.09 9.61 -14.73
N LEU A 259 -13.29 9.48 -15.80
CA LEU A 259 -13.59 8.59 -16.93
C LEU A 259 -12.40 7.70 -17.27
N ARG A 260 -12.68 6.42 -17.53
CA ARG A 260 -11.73 5.50 -18.16
C ARG A 260 -11.56 5.88 -19.63
N LEU A 261 -10.33 6.11 -20.07
CA LEU A 261 -10.00 6.53 -21.43
C LEU A 261 -9.50 5.39 -22.30
N ALA A 262 -8.68 4.51 -21.74
CA ALA A 262 -7.99 3.47 -22.48
C ALA A 262 -7.74 2.22 -21.63
N PRO A 263 -7.39 1.08 -22.25
CA PRO A 263 -6.77 -0.08 -21.59
C PRO A 263 -5.52 0.28 -20.75
N PRO A 264 -4.92 -0.70 -20.04
CA PRO A 264 -3.79 -0.47 -19.15
C PRO A 264 -2.64 0.29 -19.83
N GLY A 265 -2.11 1.28 -19.11
CA GLY A 265 -0.92 2.05 -19.50
C GLY A 265 -0.53 3.00 -18.36
N LEU A 266 0.74 3.38 -18.26
CA LEU A 266 1.22 4.39 -17.31
C LEU A 266 1.25 5.77 -17.99
N PRO A 267 0.45 6.77 -17.53
CA PRO A 267 0.40 8.07 -18.17
C PRO A 267 1.67 8.88 -17.86
N VAL A 268 2.31 9.39 -18.92
CA VAL A 268 3.45 10.29 -18.87
C VAL A 268 3.04 11.64 -19.47
N ALA A 269 3.02 12.71 -18.66
CA ALA A 269 2.61 14.03 -19.13
C ALA A 269 3.72 14.74 -19.91
N SER A 270 3.36 15.29 -21.06
CA SER A 270 4.20 16.21 -21.84
C SER A 270 3.34 17.10 -22.74
N GLY A 271 3.69 18.37 -22.87
CA GLY A 271 2.99 19.31 -23.76
C GLY A 271 1.50 19.50 -23.49
N GLY A 272 1.04 19.28 -22.25
CA GLY A 272 -0.39 19.36 -21.88
C GLY A 272 -1.23 18.14 -22.27
N LYS A 273 -0.58 17.05 -22.70
CA LYS A 273 -1.19 15.75 -23.01
C LYS A 273 -0.54 14.65 -22.16
N VAL A 274 -1.08 13.45 -22.21
CA VAL A 274 -0.42 12.24 -21.69
C VAL A 274 -0.11 11.26 -22.81
N PHE A 275 1.02 10.57 -22.64
CA PHE A 275 1.50 9.48 -23.48
C PHE A 275 1.55 8.21 -22.65
N PHE A 276 1.18 7.07 -23.23
CA PHE A 276 1.17 5.78 -22.55
C PHE A 276 1.20 4.65 -23.58
N THR A 277 1.55 3.44 -23.18
CA THR A 277 1.39 2.26 -24.03
C THR A 277 0.00 1.66 -23.83
N SER A 278 -0.60 1.12 -24.89
CA SER A 278 -1.87 0.40 -24.78
C SER A 278 -2.00 -0.60 -25.93
N TRP A 279 -2.63 -1.75 -25.62
CA TRP A 279 -2.86 -2.83 -26.56
C TRP A 279 -4.19 -2.71 -27.32
N SER A 280 -4.18 -3.05 -28.61
CA SER A 280 -5.39 -3.32 -29.40
C SER A 280 -5.23 -4.57 -30.27
N ALA A 281 -6.34 -5.23 -30.61
CA ALA A 281 -6.30 -6.41 -31.48
C ALA A 281 -5.82 -6.10 -32.90
N ALA A 282 -5.88 -4.83 -33.34
CA ALA A 282 -5.50 -4.42 -34.69
C ALA A 282 -4.03 -4.00 -34.81
N SER A 283 -3.45 -3.48 -33.72
CA SER A 283 -2.14 -2.83 -33.69
C SER A 283 -1.15 -3.43 -32.69
N GLY A 284 -1.54 -4.43 -31.90
CA GLY A 284 -0.73 -4.84 -30.75
C GLY A 284 -0.60 -3.72 -29.69
N GLU A 285 0.46 -3.79 -28.87
CA GLU A 285 0.82 -2.74 -27.90
C GLU A 285 1.70 -1.67 -28.54
N GLU A 286 1.19 -0.45 -28.57
CA GLU A 286 1.77 0.69 -29.29
C GLU A 286 1.77 1.96 -28.42
N LEU A 287 2.32 3.07 -28.94
CA LEU A 287 2.25 4.38 -28.29
C LEU A 287 0.89 5.05 -28.53
N TRP A 288 0.23 5.41 -27.44
CA TRP A 288 -1.02 6.16 -27.43
C TRP A 288 -0.83 7.55 -26.83
N VAL A 289 -1.71 8.46 -27.23
CA VAL A 289 -1.78 9.82 -26.70
C VAL A 289 -3.20 10.11 -26.25
N SER A 290 -3.35 10.94 -25.21
CA SER A 290 -4.64 11.53 -24.85
C SER A 290 -4.48 12.99 -24.44
N ASP A 291 -5.40 13.83 -24.90
CA ASP A 291 -5.64 15.19 -24.39
C ASP A 291 -6.66 15.21 -23.24
N GLY A 292 -7.11 14.02 -22.82
CA GLY A 292 -8.19 13.89 -21.85
C GLY A 292 -9.57 13.97 -22.48
N THR A 293 -9.76 13.66 -23.77
CA THR A 293 -11.08 13.45 -24.36
C THR A 293 -11.14 12.08 -25.05
N PRO A 294 -12.30 11.41 -25.15
CA PRO A 294 -12.37 10.14 -25.88
C PRO A 294 -11.94 10.27 -27.35
N ALA A 295 -12.18 11.43 -27.97
CA ALA A 295 -11.76 11.72 -29.34
C ALA A 295 -10.26 11.98 -29.48
N GLY A 296 -9.63 12.59 -28.47
CA GLY A 296 -8.19 12.82 -28.42
C GLY A 296 -7.39 11.65 -27.86
N THR A 297 -8.05 10.65 -27.27
CA THR A 297 -7.45 9.37 -26.87
C THR A 297 -7.34 8.45 -28.07
N ARG A 298 -6.14 8.29 -28.61
CA ARG A 298 -5.92 7.49 -29.81
C ARG A 298 -4.50 6.94 -29.90
N LEU A 299 -4.36 5.89 -30.71
CA LEU A 299 -3.08 5.45 -31.24
C LEU A 299 -2.39 6.64 -31.92
N VAL A 300 -1.11 6.84 -31.62
CA VAL A 300 -0.31 7.89 -32.24
C VAL A 300 0.05 7.48 -33.66
N ALA A 301 0.65 6.31 -33.80
CA ALA A 301 1.00 5.63 -35.04
C ALA A 301 1.08 4.13 -34.78
N ASP A 302 0.72 3.32 -35.77
CA ASP A 302 0.95 1.86 -35.78
C ASP A 302 2.42 1.62 -36.16
N ILE A 303 3.32 1.76 -35.18
CA ILE A 303 4.77 1.77 -35.45
C ILE A 303 5.20 0.40 -35.98
N ARG A 304 4.67 -0.68 -35.39
CA ARG A 304 4.78 -2.02 -35.93
C ARG A 304 3.49 -2.40 -36.65
N PRO A 305 3.47 -2.44 -38.00
CA PRO A 305 2.22 -2.59 -38.72
C PRO A 305 1.47 -3.88 -38.40
N GLY A 306 0.18 -3.77 -38.06
CA GLY A 306 -0.70 -4.90 -37.82
C GLY A 306 -0.70 -5.37 -36.35
N PRO A 307 -1.12 -6.62 -36.05
CA PRO A 307 -1.45 -7.03 -34.69
C PRO A 307 -0.23 -7.25 -33.76
N GLU A 308 0.98 -6.97 -34.22
CA GLU A 308 2.22 -7.20 -33.48
C GLU A 308 2.62 -5.94 -32.70
N SER A 309 3.11 -6.07 -31.46
CA SER A 309 3.49 -4.92 -30.65
C SER A 309 4.84 -4.30 -31.04
N ALA A 310 4.93 -2.97 -31.07
CA ALA A 310 6.17 -2.21 -31.22
C ALA A 310 7.09 -2.22 -30.00
N LEU A 311 6.72 -2.89 -28.89
CA LEU A 311 7.55 -3.02 -27.69
C LEU A 311 8.01 -1.66 -27.12
N VAL A 312 7.09 -0.69 -27.10
CA VAL A 312 7.39 0.68 -26.67
C VAL A 312 7.91 0.69 -25.24
N ASN A 313 9.10 1.27 -25.00
CA ASN A 313 9.72 1.33 -23.68
C ASN A 313 10.40 2.68 -23.42
N GLY A 314 10.50 3.05 -22.13
CA GLY A 314 11.26 4.22 -21.69
C GLY A 314 10.67 5.57 -22.08
N ILE A 315 9.34 5.69 -22.17
CA ILE A 315 8.65 6.95 -22.50
C ILE A 315 9.10 8.05 -21.55
N THR A 316 9.83 9.03 -22.08
CA THR A 316 10.43 10.12 -21.30
C THR A 316 10.07 11.48 -21.91
N PRO A 317 9.53 12.43 -21.13
CA PRO A 317 9.21 13.77 -21.63
C PRO A 317 10.43 14.47 -22.20
N LEU A 318 10.28 15.05 -23.40
CA LEU A 318 11.29 15.87 -24.06
C LEU A 318 10.61 17.01 -24.83
N GLY A 319 10.82 18.24 -24.37
CA GLY A 319 10.12 19.41 -24.90
C GLY A 319 8.60 19.30 -24.73
N THR A 320 7.84 19.36 -25.83
CA THR A 320 6.38 19.19 -25.85
C THR A 320 5.93 17.77 -26.22
N GLY A 321 6.88 16.85 -26.44
CA GLY A 321 6.64 15.47 -26.85
C GLY A 321 7.34 14.47 -25.93
N VAL A 322 7.57 13.27 -26.43
CA VAL A 322 8.25 12.18 -25.73
C VAL A 322 9.29 11.52 -26.61
N VAL A 323 10.39 11.08 -25.97
CA VAL A 323 11.34 10.13 -26.54
C VAL A 323 11.10 8.74 -25.95
N PHE A 324 11.26 7.70 -26.75
CA PHE A 324 11.03 6.31 -26.37
C PHE A 324 11.77 5.35 -27.31
N SER A 325 11.81 4.08 -26.96
CA SER A 325 12.30 2.99 -27.81
C SER A 325 11.13 2.23 -28.40
N ALA A 326 11.19 1.86 -29.69
CA ALA A 326 10.15 1.08 -30.35
C ALA A 326 10.67 0.31 -31.57
N ASN A 327 9.96 -0.76 -31.92
CA ASN A 327 10.24 -1.67 -33.03
C ASN A 327 9.24 -1.50 -34.17
N ASP A 328 9.71 -1.24 -35.38
CA ASP A 328 8.84 -1.14 -36.57
C ASP A 328 8.77 -2.44 -37.40
N GLY A 329 9.43 -3.51 -36.94
CA GLY A 329 9.54 -4.79 -37.63
C GLY A 329 10.54 -4.81 -38.79
N ALA A 330 11.12 -3.66 -39.16
CA ALA A 330 12.09 -3.53 -40.24
C ALA A 330 13.50 -3.23 -39.72
N THR A 331 13.64 -2.36 -38.72
CA THR A 331 14.92 -1.90 -38.18
C THR A 331 15.16 -2.31 -36.73
N GLY A 332 14.35 -3.21 -36.19
CA GLY A 332 14.46 -3.62 -34.78
C GLY A 332 14.09 -2.49 -33.81
N ASN A 333 14.56 -2.59 -32.56
CA ASN A 333 14.26 -1.61 -31.50
C ASN A 333 15.14 -0.36 -31.66
N GLU A 334 14.53 0.79 -31.92
CA GLU A 334 15.23 2.03 -32.25
C GLU A 334 14.75 3.21 -31.40
N PRO A 335 15.49 4.32 -31.31
CA PRO A 335 15.01 5.52 -30.62
C PRO A 335 14.01 6.28 -31.51
N TRP A 336 12.89 6.66 -30.92
CA TRP A 336 11.80 7.40 -31.57
C TRP A 336 11.46 8.66 -30.78
N PHE A 337 10.95 9.65 -31.50
CA PHE A 337 10.31 10.81 -30.92
C PHE A 337 8.85 10.89 -31.38
N SER A 338 7.98 11.40 -30.52
CA SER A 338 6.61 11.74 -30.87
C SER A 338 6.14 13.05 -30.23
N ASP A 339 5.51 13.91 -31.02
CA ASP A 339 4.73 15.06 -30.55
C ASP A 339 3.24 14.72 -30.26
N GLY A 340 2.88 13.44 -30.38
CA GLY A 340 1.52 12.92 -30.24
C GLY A 340 0.72 12.93 -31.55
N SER A 341 1.30 13.31 -32.68
CA SER A 341 0.72 13.14 -34.01
C SER A 341 1.41 12.03 -34.79
N ALA A 342 0.71 11.39 -35.72
CA ALA A 342 1.31 10.39 -36.60
C ALA A 342 2.46 10.98 -37.43
N ALA A 343 2.32 12.22 -37.90
CA ALA A 343 3.32 12.90 -38.72
C ALA A 343 4.56 13.33 -37.93
N GLY A 344 4.40 13.70 -36.67
CA GLY A 344 5.49 14.05 -35.75
C GLY A 344 6.03 12.84 -34.98
N THR A 345 5.65 11.62 -35.35
CA THR A 345 6.20 10.37 -34.80
C THR A 345 7.21 9.79 -35.75
N THR A 346 8.49 9.91 -35.39
CA THR A 346 9.60 9.61 -36.29
C THR A 346 10.72 8.88 -35.57
N ARG A 347 11.30 7.90 -36.26
CA ARG A 347 12.55 7.26 -35.84
C ARG A 347 13.68 8.28 -35.88
N LEU A 348 14.42 8.38 -34.78
CA LEU A 348 15.48 9.36 -34.59
C LEU A 348 16.79 8.91 -35.23
N ALA A 349 17.09 7.62 -35.12
CA ALA A 349 18.25 7.00 -35.74
C ALA A 349 17.97 5.50 -35.94
N ASP A 350 18.67 4.90 -36.89
CA ASP A 350 18.75 3.44 -37.07
C ASP A 350 20.14 3.05 -36.54
N ILE A 351 20.20 2.75 -35.25
CA ILE A 351 21.44 2.49 -34.52
C ILE A 351 21.76 0.99 -34.56
N HIS A 352 20.74 0.13 -34.51
CA HIS A 352 20.89 -1.34 -34.49
C HIS A 352 21.18 -1.95 -35.86
N GLY A 353 20.61 -1.41 -36.95
CA GLY A 353 20.67 -2.07 -38.27
C GLY A 353 19.91 -3.41 -38.31
N ASP A 354 20.21 -4.28 -39.29
CA ASP A 354 19.47 -5.55 -39.52
C ASP A 354 19.69 -6.65 -38.43
N ASP A 355 20.43 -6.39 -37.34
CA ASP A 355 20.89 -7.42 -36.39
C ASP A 355 20.02 -7.51 -35.12
N LEU A 356 19.13 -8.52 -35.07
CA LEU A 356 18.07 -8.70 -34.06
C LEU A 356 18.54 -9.20 -32.66
N VAL A 357 19.85 -9.24 -32.38
CA VAL A 357 20.40 -10.02 -31.24
C VAL A 357 20.96 -9.15 -30.10
N THR A 358 20.88 -7.81 -30.16
CA THR A 358 21.63 -6.91 -29.24
C THR A 358 20.77 -5.93 -28.39
N VAL A 359 21.39 -5.21 -27.44
CA VAL A 359 20.72 -4.34 -26.45
C VAL A 359 20.11 -3.09 -27.13
N GLY A 360 18.79 -3.09 -27.28
CA GLY A 360 17.97 -1.96 -27.75
C GLY A 360 18.19 -0.67 -26.94
N PRO A 361 17.91 0.52 -27.52
CA PRO A 361 17.85 1.75 -26.73
C PRO A 361 16.88 1.56 -25.56
N ALA A 362 17.37 1.76 -24.33
CA ALA A 362 16.59 1.60 -23.12
C ALA A 362 16.97 2.67 -22.09
N GLN A 363 16.06 2.95 -21.15
CA GLN A 363 16.29 3.82 -19.99
C GLN A 363 16.71 5.26 -20.35
N PHE A 364 15.88 5.95 -21.15
CA PHE A 364 16.08 7.37 -21.45
C PHE A 364 16.11 8.20 -20.16
N THR A 365 17.16 8.99 -20.00
CA THR A 365 17.35 9.87 -18.84
C THR A 365 17.37 11.31 -19.31
N SER A 366 16.39 12.10 -18.86
CA SER A 366 16.33 13.53 -19.22
C SER A 366 17.48 14.32 -18.61
N LEU A 367 18.10 15.17 -19.42
CA LEU A 367 19.18 16.06 -19.03
C LEU A 367 19.01 17.42 -19.71
N GLY A 368 18.33 18.34 -19.02
CA GLY A 368 18.00 19.65 -19.58
C GLY A 368 17.06 19.54 -20.78
N ALA A 369 17.52 19.96 -21.95
CA ALA A 369 16.78 19.91 -23.22
C ALA A 369 17.08 18.65 -24.05
N GLU A 370 17.90 17.74 -23.55
CA GLU A 370 18.26 16.48 -24.22
C GLU A 370 17.87 15.27 -23.36
N ALA A 371 17.88 14.09 -23.96
CA ALA A 371 17.76 12.80 -23.28
C ALA A 371 18.96 11.91 -23.62
N LEU A 372 19.51 11.23 -22.60
CA LEU A 372 20.60 10.26 -22.74
C LEU A 372 20.07 8.83 -22.72
N PHE A 373 20.68 7.94 -23.49
CA PHE A 373 20.32 6.53 -23.55
C PHE A 373 21.50 5.66 -23.97
N ILE A 374 21.44 4.37 -23.64
CA ILE A 374 22.43 3.37 -24.07
C ILE A 374 21.86 2.61 -25.25
N ALA A 375 22.63 2.48 -26.33
CA ALA A 375 22.25 1.72 -27.52
C ALA A 375 23.48 1.04 -28.13
N GLN A 376 23.25 -0.08 -28.82
CA GLN A 376 24.28 -0.86 -29.49
C GLN A 376 24.18 -0.75 -31.01
N SER A 377 25.33 -0.71 -31.70
CA SER A 377 25.42 -0.82 -33.16
C SER A 377 26.48 -1.83 -33.58
N ALA A 378 26.39 -2.33 -34.82
CA ALA A 378 27.42 -3.20 -35.41
C ALA A 378 28.82 -2.54 -35.50
N VAL A 379 28.89 -1.20 -35.41
CA VAL A 379 30.14 -0.44 -35.48
C VAL A 379 30.72 -0.18 -34.09
N HIS A 380 29.88 0.15 -33.11
CA HIS A 380 30.29 0.70 -31.81
C HIS A 380 30.01 -0.21 -30.60
N GLY A 381 29.36 -1.37 -30.77
CA GLY A 381 28.89 -2.17 -29.63
C GLY A 381 28.00 -1.33 -28.69
N PRO A 382 27.75 -1.71 -27.43
CA PRO A 382 26.97 -0.88 -26.51
C PRO A 382 27.71 0.43 -26.17
N SER A 383 27.01 1.55 -26.36
CA SER A 383 27.59 2.90 -26.30
C SER A 383 26.60 3.92 -25.74
N LEU A 384 27.09 5.10 -25.31
CA LEU A 384 26.28 6.20 -24.80
C LEU A 384 25.86 7.16 -25.91
N TRP A 385 24.57 7.48 -25.98
CA TRP A 385 23.96 8.36 -26.97
C TRP A 385 23.16 9.49 -26.31
N ALA A 386 22.94 10.56 -27.07
CA ALA A 386 22.11 11.70 -26.70
C ALA A 386 21.15 12.06 -27.83
N THR A 387 20.00 12.63 -27.50
CA THR A 387 19.04 13.19 -28.47
C THR A 387 18.32 14.42 -27.92
N ASP A 388 18.06 15.39 -28.79
CA ASP A 388 17.17 16.53 -28.54
C ASP A 388 15.74 16.30 -29.06
N GLY A 389 15.44 15.08 -29.52
CA GLY A 389 14.17 14.72 -30.15
C GLY A 389 14.16 14.91 -31.67
N SER A 390 15.30 15.27 -32.29
CA SER A 390 15.46 15.35 -33.74
C SER A 390 16.49 14.34 -34.25
N GLN A 391 16.36 13.93 -35.52
CA GLN A 391 17.37 13.08 -36.16
C GLN A 391 18.75 13.74 -36.18
N ALA A 392 18.82 15.06 -36.38
CA ALA A 392 20.08 15.81 -36.45
C ALA A 392 20.77 15.96 -35.08
N GLY A 393 20.00 16.05 -33.99
CA GLY A 393 20.53 16.13 -32.63
C GLY A 393 20.79 14.77 -31.98
N THR A 394 20.37 13.68 -32.62
CA THR A 394 20.63 12.31 -32.16
C THR A 394 22.04 11.88 -32.54
N ARG A 395 22.90 11.67 -31.53
CA ARG A 395 24.34 11.49 -31.74
C ARG A 395 24.96 10.54 -30.72
N LEU A 396 26.03 9.87 -31.13
CA LEU A 396 26.92 9.13 -30.24
C LEU A 396 27.64 10.15 -29.34
N VAL A 397 27.50 9.98 -28.02
CA VAL A 397 28.23 10.79 -27.03
C VAL A 397 29.58 10.15 -26.76
N LYS A 398 29.61 8.84 -26.51
CA LYS A 398 30.83 8.10 -26.20
C LYS A 398 30.68 6.62 -26.55
N ASP A 399 31.64 6.14 -27.35
CA ASP A 399 31.97 4.72 -27.50
C ASP A 399 33.16 4.43 -26.57
N PHE A 400 32.95 3.57 -25.59
CA PHE A 400 33.94 3.29 -24.55
C PHE A 400 34.98 2.25 -25.00
N VAL A 401 34.57 1.28 -25.83
CA VAL A 401 35.46 0.26 -26.42
C VAL A 401 35.18 0.20 -27.92
N PRO A 402 36.03 0.81 -28.75
CA PRO A 402 35.78 0.86 -30.18
C PRO A 402 35.66 -0.52 -30.82
N GLY A 403 34.54 -0.77 -31.49
CA GLY A 403 34.27 -2.00 -32.25
C GLY A 403 33.01 -2.74 -31.83
N PRO A 404 32.65 -3.84 -32.52
CA PRO A 404 31.36 -4.52 -32.37
C PRO A 404 31.15 -5.21 -31.02
N GLU A 405 32.23 -5.58 -30.32
CA GLU A 405 32.14 -6.20 -28.99
C GLU A 405 31.77 -5.17 -27.91
N GLY A 406 32.16 -3.90 -28.10
CA GLY A 406 31.85 -2.75 -27.25
C GLY A 406 32.12 -2.94 -25.75
N ALA A 407 31.58 -2.00 -24.95
CA ALA A 407 31.66 -2.02 -23.51
C ALA A 407 30.30 -2.36 -22.89
N LEU A 408 30.26 -3.02 -21.74
CA LEU A 408 29.01 -3.09 -20.97
C LEU A 408 28.80 -1.74 -20.27
N VAL A 409 27.81 -0.97 -20.75
CA VAL A 409 27.44 0.34 -20.22
C VAL A 409 26.11 0.26 -19.49
N GLU A 410 26.07 0.69 -18.23
CA GLU A 410 24.88 0.66 -17.37
C GLU A 410 24.66 2.03 -16.72
N VAL A 411 23.45 2.58 -16.78
CA VAL A 411 23.12 3.79 -16.02
C VAL A 411 22.93 3.42 -14.55
N VAL A 412 23.76 3.98 -13.67
CA VAL A 412 23.78 3.65 -12.24
C VAL A 412 23.07 4.69 -11.36
N GLY A 413 22.84 5.89 -11.89
CA GLY A 413 22.07 6.92 -11.19
C GLY A 413 22.23 8.31 -11.79
N LYS A 414 21.48 9.27 -11.26
CA LYS A 414 21.57 10.70 -11.63
C LYS A 414 21.79 11.53 -10.38
N ALA A 415 22.71 12.48 -10.43
CA ALA A 415 22.98 13.38 -9.32
C ALA A 415 23.32 14.78 -9.85
N GLY A 416 22.46 15.76 -9.57
CA GLY A 416 22.62 17.13 -10.08
C GLY A 416 22.49 17.20 -11.61
N LEU A 417 23.48 17.83 -12.26
CA LEU A 417 23.57 17.98 -13.72
C LEU A 417 24.28 16.79 -14.41
N PHE A 418 24.59 15.73 -13.68
CA PHE A 418 25.33 14.59 -14.22
C PHE A 418 24.53 13.29 -14.11
N VAL A 419 24.68 12.46 -15.14
CA VAL A 419 24.28 11.06 -15.13
C VAL A 419 25.52 10.22 -14.87
N TYR A 420 25.40 9.23 -14.00
CA TYR A 420 26.47 8.31 -13.64
C TYR A 420 26.25 6.98 -14.35
N LEU A 421 27.35 6.45 -14.90
CA LEU A 421 27.35 5.24 -15.71
C LEU A 421 28.41 4.29 -15.18
N ARG A 422 28.20 2.99 -15.38
CA ARG A 422 29.23 1.97 -15.22
C ARG A 422 29.62 1.51 -16.61
N ALA A 423 30.89 1.65 -16.99
CA ALA A 423 31.36 1.32 -18.33
C ALA A 423 32.79 0.81 -18.28
N ASP A 424 33.14 -0.09 -19.21
CA ASP A 424 34.50 -0.57 -19.42
C ASP A 424 35.12 0.19 -20.59
N ASP A 425 36.32 0.75 -20.46
CA ASP A 425 37.01 1.43 -21.57
C ASP A 425 37.99 0.53 -22.34
N GLY A 426 38.02 -0.77 -22.00
CA GLY A 426 38.89 -1.77 -22.62
C GLY A 426 40.35 -1.69 -22.15
N VAL A 427 40.68 -0.73 -21.29
CA VAL A 427 42.01 -0.52 -20.73
C VAL A 427 42.02 -0.79 -19.23
N HIS A 428 40.96 -0.41 -18.51
CA HIS A 428 40.90 -0.40 -17.05
C HIS A 428 39.80 -1.31 -16.46
N GLY A 429 39.06 -2.06 -17.28
CA GLY A 429 37.93 -2.88 -16.83
C GLY A 429 36.69 -2.03 -16.55
N ARG A 430 35.64 -2.60 -15.93
CA ARG A 430 34.41 -1.85 -15.59
C ARG A 430 34.66 -0.78 -14.53
N GLU A 431 34.54 0.49 -14.92
CA GLU A 431 34.74 1.68 -14.10
C GLU A 431 33.43 2.46 -13.88
N LEU A 432 33.47 3.41 -12.95
CA LEU A 432 32.40 4.40 -12.76
C LEU A 432 32.72 5.65 -13.58
N TRP A 433 31.73 6.14 -14.31
CA TRP A 433 31.78 7.28 -15.22
C TRP A 433 30.71 8.30 -14.85
N ARG A 434 30.93 9.54 -15.24
CA ARG A 434 29.91 10.60 -15.24
C ARG A 434 29.77 11.18 -16.63
N THR A 435 28.61 11.75 -16.93
CA THR A 435 28.36 12.47 -18.17
C THR A 435 27.40 13.64 -17.95
N ASP A 436 27.67 14.75 -18.65
CA ASP A 436 26.76 15.89 -18.82
C ASP A 436 26.04 15.87 -20.18
N GLY A 437 26.13 14.74 -20.90
CA GLY A 437 25.57 14.55 -22.24
C GLY A 437 26.46 15.01 -23.39
N THR A 438 27.67 15.52 -23.10
CA THR A 438 28.68 15.85 -24.10
C THR A 438 29.83 14.86 -24.07
N THR A 439 30.52 14.70 -25.20
CA THR A 439 31.72 13.84 -25.28
C THR A 439 32.81 14.33 -24.32
N ASP A 440 33.02 15.65 -24.24
CA ASP A 440 34.04 16.27 -23.38
C ASP A 440 33.71 16.15 -21.88
N GLY A 441 32.42 16.21 -21.53
CA GLY A 441 31.95 16.04 -20.16
C GLY A 441 31.69 14.58 -19.75
N THR A 442 31.92 13.61 -20.65
CA THR A 442 31.84 12.18 -20.35
C THR A 442 33.20 11.69 -19.90
N LEU A 443 33.40 11.64 -18.59
CA LEU A 443 34.70 11.44 -17.96
C LEU A 443 34.63 10.30 -16.93
N PRO A 444 35.71 9.51 -16.78
CA PRO A 444 35.78 8.53 -15.72
C PRO A 444 35.77 9.26 -14.37
N VAL A 445 35.02 8.72 -13.42
CA VAL A 445 34.97 9.27 -12.06
C VAL A 445 36.26 8.94 -11.33
N THR A 446 36.91 7.82 -11.65
CA THR A 446 38.22 7.39 -11.13
C THR A 446 39.22 7.23 -12.27
N GLU A 447 40.39 7.88 -12.22
CA GLU A 447 41.51 7.51 -13.12
C GLU A 447 42.25 6.31 -12.52
N HIS A 448 42.08 5.12 -13.09
CA HIS A 448 43.02 4.03 -12.87
C HIS A 448 44.28 4.26 -13.71
N THR A 449 45.47 4.13 -13.12
CA THR A 449 46.73 4.20 -13.89
C THR A 449 46.87 2.96 -14.78
N ALA A 450 47.10 3.17 -16.07
CA ALA A 450 47.30 2.13 -17.08
C ALA A 450 48.24 1.01 -16.59
N GLY A 451 47.75 -0.23 -16.56
CA GLY A 451 48.52 -1.43 -16.22
C GLY A 451 48.18 -2.11 -14.89
N SER A 452 47.22 -1.62 -14.10
CA SER A 452 46.69 -2.41 -12.98
C SER A 452 45.78 -3.52 -13.49
N SER A 453 46.33 -4.73 -13.66
CA SER A 453 45.58 -5.95 -13.97
C SER A 453 44.73 -6.42 -12.78
N ALA A 454 43.90 -5.55 -12.22
CA ALA A 454 42.88 -5.95 -11.26
C ALA A 454 41.72 -6.55 -12.05
N GLN A 455 41.78 -7.86 -12.28
CA GLN A 455 40.60 -8.63 -12.67
C GLN A 455 39.44 -8.28 -11.72
N GLY A 456 38.34 -7.79 -12.31
CA GLY A 456 36.98 -7.86 -11.76
C GLY A 456 36.81 -7.40 -10.32
N GLY A 457 36.70 -6.08 -10.10
CA GLY A 457 36.14 -5.55 -8.86
C GLY A 457 34.73 -5.03 -9.12
N ASP A 458 33.69 -5.74 -8.70
CA ASP A 458 32.33 -5.25 -8.80
C ASP A 458 32.14 -3.94 -8.02
N THR A 459 32.08 -2.79 -8.70
CA THR A 459 31.57 -1.53 -8.17
C THR A 459 30.11 -1.69 -7.74
N ALA A 460 29.86 -1.85 -6.43
CA ALA A 460 28.53 -1.93 -5.84
C ALA A 460 28.08 -0.54 -5.37
N ILE A 461 26.90 -0.09 -5.80
CA ILE A 461 26.29 1.13 -5.27
C ILE A 461 25.72 0.79 -3.90
N LEU A 462 26.18 1.49 -2.88
CA LEU A 462 25.66 1.32 -1.52
C LEU A 462 24.46 2.25 -1.25
N GLY A 463 24.29 3.29 -2.06
CA GLY A 463 23.13 4.18 -2.07
C GLY A 463 23.40 5.53 -2.76
N ALA A 464 22.34 6.29 -3.02
CA ALA A 464 22.43 7.70 -3.42
C ALA A 464 22.20 8.60 -2.19
N TYR A 465 23.02 9.65 -2.02
CA TYR A 465 22.81 10.58 -0.92
C TYR A 465 21.61 11.50 -1.21
N PRO A 466 20.57 11.56 -0.35
CA PRO A 466 19.35 12.35 -0.62
C PRO A 466 19.56 13.87 -0.70
N ALA A 467 20.78 14.35 -0.48
CA ALA A 467 21.07 15.68 0.02
C ALA A 467 22.17 16.45 -0.74
N GLY A 468 22.54 15.99 -1.95
CA GLY A 468 23.37 16.81 -2.84
C GLY A 468 24.29 16.00 -3.73
N ALA A 469 23.84 15.73 -4.95
CA ALA A 469 24.61 15.35 -6.15
C ALA A 469 25.80 14.38 -5.99
N ARG A 470 25.84 13.57 -4.92
CA ARG A 470 26.98 12.71 -4.55
C ARG A 470 26.56 11.25 -4.47
N LEU A 471 27.39 10.40 -5.05
CA LEU A 471 27.16 8.95 -5.13
C LEU A 471 28.03 8.21 -4.12
N LEU A 472 27.43 7.26 -3.38
CA LEU A 472 28.15 6.35 -2.48
C LEU A 472 28.32 4.98 -3.16
N TYR A 473 29.56 4.57 -3.39
CA TYR A 473 29.86 3.32 -4.09
C TYR A 473 31.07 2.62 -3.46
N ALA A 474 31.14 1.30 -3.58
CA ALA A 474 32.29 0.50 -3.15
C ALA A 474 32.89 -0.26 -4.32
N THR A 475 34.22 -0.31 -4.45
CA THR A 475 34.90 -1.03 -5.54
C THR A 475 35.27 -2.46 -5.12
N GLY A 476 34.80 -3.48 -5.84
CA GLY A 476 34.95 -4.89 -5.43
C GLY A 476 36.38 -5.43 -5.31
N ALA A 477 37.39 -4.77 -5.88
CA ALA A 477 38.78 -5.21 -5.76
C ALA A 477 39.39 -4.89 -4.38
N THR A 478 38.91 -3.82 -3.74
CA THR A 478 39.41 -3.30 -2.45
C THR A 478 38.31 -3.12 -1.42
N PHE A 479 37.03 -3.37 -1.73
CA PHE A 479 35.87 -3.01 -0.88
C PHE A 479 35.95 -1.59 -0.29
N THR A 480 36.71 -0.69 -0.92
CA THR A 480 36.87 0.68 -0.46
C THR A 480 35.61 1.43 -0.84
N THR A 481 35.00 2.07 0.14
CA THR A 481 33.81 2.90 -0.07
C THR A 481 34.25 4.29 -0.47
N PHE A 482 33.58 4.91 -1.44
CA PHE A 482 33.89 6.24 -1.96
C PHE A 482 32.63 7.09 -1.98
N VAL A 483 32.81 8.39 -1.75
CA VAL A 483 31.85 9.41 -2.16
C VAL A 483 32.46 10.23 -3.29
N THR A 484 31.64 10.58 -4.27
CA THR A 484 32.06 11.39 -5.42
C THR A 484 30.99 12.41 -5.77
N ASP A 485 31.40 13.61 -6.19
CA ASP A 485 30.51 14.58 -6.88
C ASP A 485 30.59 14.45 -8.41
N GLY A 486 31.31 13.43 -8.85
CA GLY A 486 31.51 13.05 -10.24
C GLY A 486 32.80 13.58 -10.85
N ALA A 487 33.51 14.57 -10.28
CA ALA A 487 34.77 15.00 -10.88
C ALA A 487 35.82 13.90 -10.84
N PRO A 488 36.68 13.72 -11.87
CA PRO A 488 37.76 12.71 -11.83
C PRO A 488 38.67 12.82 -10.60
N SER A 489 38.77 14.03 -10.04
CA SER A 489 39.53 14.34 -8.81
C SER A 489 38.69 14.31 -7.53
N SER A 490 37.38 14.02 -7.60
CA SER A 490 36.44 14.11 -6.49
C SER A 490 36.17 12.82 -5.72
N PRO A 491 36.41 11.58 -6.23
CA PRO A 491 36.32 10.39 -5.42
C PRO A 491 37.13 10.56 -4.17
N THR A 492 36.41 10.65 -3.06
CA THR A 492 37.01 10.73 -1.76
C THR A 492 36.74 9.39 -1.12
N ALA A 493 37.81 8.61 -0.95
CA ALA A 493 37.75 7.37 -0.20
C ALA A 493 37.20 7.67 1.19
N LEU A 494 36.16 6.95 1.55
CA LEU A 494 35.58 6.90 2.87
C LEU A 494 36.27 5.78 3.65
N ALA A 495 36.49 6.00 4.93
CA ALA A 495 37.11 4.98 5.77
C ALA A 495 36.14 3.80 5.98
N PRO A 496 36.63 2.55 6.02
CA PRO A 496 38.02 2.16 5.80
C PRO A 496 38.26 1.83 4.32
N PRO A 497 39.46 2.09 3.80
CA PRO A 497 39.88 1.51 2.54
C PRO A 497 40.24 0.03 2.77
N ALA A 498 39.33 -0.90 2.53
CA ALA A 498 39.66 -2.31 2.74
C ALA A 498 40.78 -2.79 1.79
N PRO A 499 41.59 -3.77 2.22
CA PRO A 499 42.23 -4.74 1.34
C PRO A 499 41.44 -6.06 1.34
N GLN A 500 41.58 -6.84 0.26
CA GLN A 500 40.96 -8.16 0.08
C GLN A 500 40.94 -9.03 1.35
N PRO A 501 39.82 -9.67 1.72
CA PRO A 501 39.88 -10.79 2.64
C PRO A 501 40.67 -11.93 2.00
N THR A 502 41.68 -12.45 2.69
CA THR A 502 42.36 -13.69 2.27
C THR A 502 41.35 -14.82 2.21
N ARG A 503 41.31 -15.59 1.11
CA ARG A 503 40.39 -16.72 0.82
C ARG A 503 39.76 -17.33 2.09
N GLY A 504 38.52 -16.96 2.40
CA GLY A 504 37.75 -17.56 3.49
C GLY A 504 36.71 -16.65 4.16
N SER A 505 36.87 -15.33 4.16
CA SER A 505 35.92 -14.38 4.77
C SER A 505 35.21 -13.55 3.70
N SER A 506 33.91 -13.79 3.51
CA SER A 506 33.03 -12.85 2.81
C SER A 506 32.30 -12.03 3.87
N CYS A 507 32.62 -10.75 4.04
CA CYS A 507 31.69 -9.88 4.75
C CYS A 507 30.39 -9.91 3.94
N GLY A 508 29.28 -10.37 4.52
CA GLY A 508 27.97 -10.16 3.89
C GLY A 508 27.78 -8.65 3.68
N ALA A 509 27.05 -8.24 2.65
CA ALA A 509 26.77 -6.84 2.37
C ALA A 509 25.35 -6.40 2.80
N PRO A 510 24.85 -6.71 4.02
CA PRO A 510 23.60 -6.13 4.45
C PRO A 510 23.83 -4.63 4.73
N SER A 511 22.98 -3.79 4.15
CA SER A 511 22.91 -2.38 4.47
C SER A 511 21.53 -2.03 5.00
N ARG A 512 21.45 -1.02 5.87
CA ARG A 512 20.18 -0.51 6.35
C ARG A 512 20.27 0.99 6.54
N THR A 513 19.28 1.70 6.02
CA THR A 513 19.11 3.13 6.25
C THR A 513 18.31 3.34 7.53
N VAL A 514 18.82 4.17 8.44
CA VAL A 514 18.10 4.64 9.63
C VAL A 514 18.21 6.15 9.67
N GLY A 515 17.10 6.84 9.36
CA GLY A 515 17.10 8.28 9.13
C GLY A 515 18.01 8.67 7.96
N ARG A 516 18.96 9.58 8.19
CA ARG A 516 19.93 10.06 7.18
C ARG A 516 21.26 9.30 7.15
N LEU A 517 21.42 8.26 7.98
CA LEU A 517 22.66 7.48 8.08
C LEU A 517 22.49 6.15 7.36
N VAL A 518 23.53 5.76 6.63
CA VAL A 518 23.62 4.43 6.04
C VAL A 518 24.54 3.58 6.91
N PHE A 519 24.02 2.46 7.39
CA PHE A 519 24.79 1.43 8.08
C PHE A 519 25.12 0.31 7.11
N PHE A 520 26.36 -0.12 7.09
CA PHE A 520 26.87 -1.16 6.21
C PHE A 520 28.00 -1.92 6.89
N VAL A 521 28.24 -3.15 6.45
CA VAL A 521 29.34 -3.97 6.97
C VAL A 521 30.56 -3.79 6.05
N ALA A 522 31.72 -3.50 6.63
CA ALA A 522 32.97 -3.34 5.88
C ALA A 522 34.16 -3.93 6.64
N TYR A 523 35.19 -4.34 5.88
CA TYR A 523 36.42 -4.90 6.40
C TYR A 523 37.51 -3.83 6.55
N ASP A 524 38.32 -3.91 7.60
CA ASP A 524 39.65 -3.29 7.58
C ASP A 524 40.72 -4.16 8.27
N PRO A 525 42.00 -4.06 7.89
CA PRO A 525 43.04 -4.95 8.42
C PRO A 525 43.32 -4.81 9.91
N ALA A 526 42.93 -3.68 10.52
CA ALA A 526 43.12 -3.43 11.94
C ALA A 526 41.95 -3.95 12.77
N HIS A 527 40.72 -3.99 12.22
CA HIS A 527 39.49 -4.31 12.97
C HIS A 527 38.62 -5.46 12.39
N GLY A 528 38.99 -6.07 11.26
CA GLY A 528 38.18 -7.14 10.63
C GLY A 528 36.88 -6.67 9.96
N CYS A 529 35.93 -7.58 9.68
CA CYS A 529 34.57 -7.25 9.19
C CYS A 529 33.71 -6.69 10.31
N GLU A 530 33.43 -5.39 10.26
CA GLU A 530 32.74 -4.64 11.31
C GLU A 530 31.55 -3.83 10.79
N LEU A 531 30.75 -3.28 11.72
CA LEU A 531 29.67 -2.37 11.36
C LEU A 531 30.21 -0.94 11.19
N TRP A 532 29.94 -0.37 10.03
CA TRP A 532 30.30 1.00 9.68
C TRP A 532 29.07 1.84 9.45
N ARG A 533 29.24 3.15 9.65
CA ARG A 533 28.24 4.14 9.28
C ARG A 533 28.85 5.16 8.34
N THR A 534 28.02 5.73 7.49
CA THR A 534 28.41 6.89 6.69
C THR A 534 27.31 7.93 6.65
N ASP A 535 27.73 9.18 6.78
CA ASP A 535 26.96 10.37 6.45
C ASP A 535 27.27 10.89 5.04
N GLY A 536 28.09 10.17 4.25
CA GLY A 536 28.57 10.55 2.94
C GLY A 536 29.80 11.48 2.94
N THR A 537 30.49 11.66 4.06
CA THR A 537 31.78 12.38 4.12
C THR A 537 32.88 11.50 4.70
N PRO A 538 34.17 11.72 4.38
CA PRO A 538 35.27 10.98 5.04
C PRO A 538 35.31 11.21 6.55
N GLY A 539 34.87 12.39 7.01
CA GLY A 539 34.82 12.73 8.43
C GLY A 539 33.67 12.05 9.18
N GLY A 540 32.60 11.64 8.49
CA GLY A 540 31.46 10.95 9.09
C GLY A 540 31.27 9.52 8.66
N THR A 541 32.24 9.02 7.89
CA THR A 541 32.39 7.61 7.68
C THR A 541 33.43 7.08 8.64
N PHE A 542 32.96 6.32 9.60
CA PHE A 542 33.84 5.71 10.57
C PHE A 542 33.24 4.44 11.12
N LEU A 543 34.13 3.62 11.64
CA LEU A 543 33.84 2.38 12.31
C LEU A 543 32.89 2.70 13.45
N VAL A 544 31.67 2.17 13.38
CA VAL A 544 30.67 2.44 14.42
C VAL A 544 31.24 2.02 15.77
N LYS A 545 31.90 0.86 15.81
CA LYS A 545 32.72 0.37 16.91
C LYS A 545 33.53 -0.84 16.45
N ASP A 546 34.77 -0.98 16.89
CA ASP A 546 35.55 -2.22 16.78
C ASP A 546 34.97 -3.23 17.78
N ILE A 547 33.99 -4.01 17.33
CA ILE A 547 33.26 -4.91 18.21
C ILE A 547 34.13 -6.13 18.53
N HIS A 548 34.84 -6.71 17.56
CA HIS A 548 35.82 -7.75 17.76
C HIS A 548 37.25 -7.16 17.76
N PRO A 549 37.86 -6.87 18.93
CA PRO A 549 39.11 -6.12 18.97
C PRO A 549 40.22 -6.70 18.10
N GLY A 550 40.87 -5.83 17.33
CA GLY A 550 41.94 -6.24 16.43
C GLY A 550 41.41 -6.88 15.14
N PRO A 551 42.21 -7.65 14.40
CA PRO A 551 41.90 -8.02 13.01
C PRO A 551 40.81 -9.10 12.85
N GLY A 552 39.99 -9.35 13.87
CA GLY A 552 38.96 -10.41 13.84
C GLY A 552 37.60 -9.89 13.40
N ASP A 553 36.77 -10.76 12.81
CA ASP A 553 35.48 -10.36 12.25
C ASP A 553 34.36 -10.41 13.30
N SER A 554 33.64 -9.29 13.50
CA SER A 554 32.40 -9.30 14.31
C SER A 554 31.19 -9.84 13.56
N ALA A 555 31.25 -9.88 12.22
CA ALA A 555 30.21 -10.39 11.32
C ALA A 555 28.78 -9.90 11.66
N PRO A 556 28.51 -8.58 11.65
CA PRO A 556 27.19 -8.03 11.98
C PRO A 556 26.09 -8.57 11.07
N ARG A 557 24.98 -9.04 11.65
CA ARG A 557 23.81 -9.58 10.92
C ARG A 557 22.50 -9.33 11.67
N ARG A 558 21.36 -9.62 11.02
CA ARG A 558 20.00 -9.38 11.56
C ARG A 558 19.76 -7.91 11.96
N LEU A 559 20.10 -6.99 11.05
CA LEU A 559 19.89 -5.54 11.22
C LEU A 559 18.39 -5.22 11.31
N ALA A 560 17.91 -4.85 12.50
CA ALA A 560 16.52 -4.48 12.78
C ALA A 560 16.45 -3.04 13.33
N ALA A 561 15.55 -2.22 12.79
CA ALA A 561 15.34 -0.86 13.27
C ALA A 561 14.13 -0.81 14.20
N ALA A 562 14.28 -0.20 15.39
CA ALA A 562 13.18 0.08 16.31
C ALA A 562 13.51 1.34 17.12
N ASN A 563 12.53 2.23 17.33
CA ASN A 563 12.65 3.44 18.15
C ASN A 563 13.85 4.35 17.81
N GLY A 564 14.23 4.45 16.53
CA GLY A 564 15.38 5.25 16.09
C GLY A 564 16.76 4.64 16.38
N TRP A 565 16.81 3.39 16.85
CA TRP A 565 18.02 2.60 17.05
C TRP A 565 18.10 1.44 16.07
N LEU A 566 19.32 1.03 15.76
CA LEU A 566 19.61 -0.19 15.00
C LEU A 566 20.07 -1.29 15.97
N TYR A 567 19.37 -2.41 15.97
CA TYR A 567 19.70 -3.63 16.71
C TYR A 567 20.27 -4.68 15.76
N PHE A 568 21.29 -5.40 16.19
CA PHE A 568 21.97 -6.41 15.39
C PHE A 568 22.72 -7.41 16.27
N VAL A 569 23.09 -8.56 15.71
CA VAL A 569 23.97 -9.51 16.38
C VAL A 569 25.38 -9.44 15.79
N ALA A 570 26.40 -9.49 16.65
CA ALA A 570 27.80 -9.44 16.27
C ALA A 570 28.69 -10.13 17.33
N ARG A 571 29.86 -10.64 16.91
CA ARG A 571 30.85 -11.33 17.75
C ARG A 571 31.85 -10.33 18.31
N ASP A 572 32.15 -10.40 19.59
CA ASP A 572 33.05 -9.44 20.26
C ASP A 572 34.51 -9.89 20.36
N GLY A 573 34.84 -11.03 19.75
CA GLY A 573 36.18 -11.61 19.73
C GLY A 573 36.72 -12.20 21.03
N THR A 574 35.98 -12.05 22.12
CA THR A 574 36.31 -12.73 23.39
C THR A 574 35.77 -14.16 23.41
N SER A 575 34.82 -14.49 22.52
CA SER A 575 34.26 -15.82 22.31
C SER A 575 33.91 -16.09 20.83
N MET A 576 33.75 -17.36 20.44
CA MET A 576 33.21 -17.72 19.11
C MET A 576 31.70 -17.45 18.96
N LEU A 577 31.07 -16.85 19.96
CA LEU A 577 29.62 -16.78 20.08
C LEU A 577 29.15 -15.32 19.85
N GLU A 578 27.90 -15.14 19.42
CA GLU A 578 27.34 -13.87 18.97
C GLU A 578 26.52 -13.16 20.06
N SER A 579 26.74 -11.86 20.21
CA SER A 579 26.05 -11.04 21.21
C SER A 579 25.15 -10.00 20.54
N VAL A 580 24.17 -9.47 21.28
CA VAL A 580 23.23 -8.46 20.76
C VAL A 580 23.73 -7.05 21.04
N TRP A 581 23.78 -6.26 19.98
CA TRP A 581 24.25 -4.89 19.98
C TRP A 581 23.14 -3.94 19.57
N ARG A 582 23.23 -2.72 20.05
CA ARG A 582 22.46 -1.59 19.54
C ARG A 582 23.37 -0.45 19.16
N THR A 583 22.94 0.35 18.18
CA THR A 583 23.66 1.56 17.79
C THR A 583 22.71 2.65 17.30
N ASN A 584 23.05 3.90 17.61
CA ASN A 584 22.50 5.10 16.96
C ASN A 584 23.48 5.63 15.88
N GLY A 585 24.51 4.86 15.57
CA GLY A 585 25.59 5.23 14.65
C GLY A 585 26.81 5.86 15.30
N THR A 586 26.88 6.06 16.61
CA THR A 586 28.09 6.57 17.27
C THR A 586 28.77 5.50 18.10
N GLU A 587 30.09 5.54 18.27
CA GLU A 587 30.79 4.59 19.15
C GLU A 587 30.27 4.64 20.59
N ALA A 588 30.02 5.84 21.12
CA ALA A 588 29.43 6.04 22.44
C ALA A 588 27.98 5.49 22.56
N GLY A 589 27.20 5.58 21.49
CA GLY A 589 25.87 4.96 21.41
C GLY A 589 25.90 3.51 20.97
N THR A 590 27.07 2.95 20.63
CA THR A 590 27.22 1.55 20.25
C THR A 590 27.57 0.74 21.47
N ALA A 591 26.50 0.32 22.11
CA ALA A 591 26.58 -0.46 23.31
C ALA A 591 26.17 -1.88 22.98
N LEU A 592 26.96 -2.81 23.48
CA LEU A 592 26.44 -4.12 23.84
C LEU A 592 25.22 -3.87 24.73
N VAL A 593 24.09 -4.49 24.42
CA VAL A 593 22.85 -4.19 25.15
C VAL A 593 22.99 -4.61 26.62
N GLU A 594 23.74 -5.68 26.93
CA GLU A 594 24.33 -5.99 28.25
C GLU A 594 25.40 -7.12 28.18
N SER A 595 26.37 -7.18 29.13
CA SER A 595 27.58 -8.03 29.11
C SER A 595 27.46 -9.46 29.68
N ALA A 596 26.32 -10.13 29.54
CA ALA A 596 26.12 -11.47 30.09
C ALA A 596 25.87 -12.51 28.98
N ASP A 597 26.84 -13.41 28.84
CA ASP A 597 26.89 -14.62 28.02
C ASP A 597 26.70 -14.47 26.49
N PRO A 598 27.66 -14.91 25.66
CA PRO A 598 27.72 -14.53 24.26
C PRO A 598 26.77 -15.33 23.34
N ARG A 599 25.57 -15.71 23.79
CA ARG A 599 24.52 -16.33 22.96
C ARG A 599 23.19 -15.58 23.09
N GLY A 600 23.27 -14.26 23.03
CA GLY A 600 22.10 -13.42 23.13
C GLY A 600 21.25 -13.47 21.85
N ASP A 601 19.94 -13.70 21.99
CA ASP A 601 18.98 -13.48 20.91
C ASP A 601 17.96 -12.41 21.32
N PHE A 602 17.27 -11.82 20.36
CA PHE A 602 16.28 -10.78 20.63
C PHE A 602 15.04 -10.93 19.75
N VAL A 603 13.89 -10.51 20.29
CA VAL A 603 12.65 -10.38 19.54
C VAL A 603 12.06 -8.99 19.76
N VAL A 604 11.47 -8.44 18.69
CA VAL A 604 10.73 -7.18 18.75
C VAL A 604 9.25 -7.53 19.00
N ALA A 605 8.67 -6.99 20.08
CA ALA A 605 7.28 -7.16 20.47
C ALA A 605 6.61 -5.79 20.58
N GLY A 606 6.02 -5.31 19.48
CA GLY A 606 5.55 -3.93 19.36
C GLY A 606 6.73 -2.95 19.37
N ASP A 607 6.67 -1.90 20.20
CA ASP A 607 7.78 -0.96 20.40
C ASP A 607 8.85 -1.47 21.39
N ALA A 608 8.65 -2.65 21.99
CA ALA A 608 9.58 -3.24 22.94
C ALA A 608 10.55 -4.22 22.25
N VAL A 609 11.80 -4.25 22.71
CA VAL A 609 12.78 -5.28 22.33
C VAL A 609 13.09 -6.12 23.55
N VAL A 610 12.80 -7.42 23.49
CA VAL A 610 13.11 -8.37 24.56
C VAL A 610 14.40 -9.08 24.22
N PHE A 611 15.41 -8.90 25.07
CA PHE A 611 16.71 -9.55 24.96
C PHE A 611 16.74 -10.79 25.85
N LEU A 612 17.30 -11.87 25.34
CA LEU A 612 17.44 -13.13 26.07
C LEU A 612 18.91 -13.51 26.10
N ALA A 613 19.48 -13.66 27.28
CA ALA A 613 20.84 -14.16 27.49
C ALA A 613 20.79 -15.63 27.94
N ALA A 614 21.75 -16.45 27.50
CA ALA A 614 21.97 -17.81 28.02
C ALA A 614 22.97 -17.79 29.19
N SER A 615 23.28 -18.94 29.81
CA SER A 615 24.52 -19.11 30.60
C SER A 615 25.05 -20.55 30.46
N PRO A 616 26.39 -20.82 30.46
CA PRO A 616 27.00 -22.13 30.23
C PRO A 616 27.79 -22.63 31.48
N PRO A 617 28.70 -23.64 31.43
CA PRO A 617 28.47 -24.95 32.04
C PRO A 617 29.10 -25.17 33.43
N TRP A 618 29.68 -24.17 34.12
CA TRP A 618 30.22 -24.36 35.47
C TRP A 618 30.57 -23.04 36.19
N ALA A 619 29.81 -22.76 37.26
CA ALA A 619 30.09 -21.88 38.41
C ALA A 619 29.86 -20.35 38.31
N TYR A 620 28.80 -19.92 39.01
CA TYR A 620 28.61 -18.69 39.82
C TYR A 620 29.26 -17.36 39.39
N VAL A 621 28.54 -16.55 38.59
CA VAL A 621 28.31 -15.10 38.77
C VAL A 621 26.96 -14.74 38.10
N GLU A 622 26.21 -13.80 38.67
CA GLU A 622 24.78 -13.51 38.46
C GLU A 622 24.32 -13.20 37.00
N PRO A 623 23.18 -13.74 36.53
CA PRO A 623 22.56 -13.37 35.24
C PRO A 623 21.57 -12.20 35.34
N TRP A 624 21.58 -11.33 34.31
CA TRP A 624 20.78 -10.12 34.16
C TRP A 624 19.70 -10.29 33.09
N ILE A 625 18.56 -9.64 33.28
CA ILE A 625 17.55 -9.35 32.25
C ILE A 625 17.43 -7.83 32.25
N THR A 626 17.43 -7.15 31.11
CA THR A 626 17.28 -5.69 31.08
C THR A 626 16.24 -5.26 30.04
N ALA A 627 15.17 -4.60 30.49
CA ALA A 627 14.32 -3.75 29.66
C ALA A 627 14.76 -2.29 29.82
N ILE A 628 14.76 -1.52 28.72
CA ILE A 628 14.78 -0.06 28.78
C ILE A 628 13.73 0.48 27.82
N GLY A 629 12.65 1.01 28.39
CA GLY A 629 11.69 1.91 27.75
C GLY A 629 11.31 3.00 28.75
N SER A 630 11.49 4.27 28.35
CA SER A 630 11.31 5.50 29.13
C SER A 630 12.27 5.74 30.31
N SER A 631 12.71 6.99 30.44
CA SER A 631 13.75 7.47 31.34
C SER A 631 13.38 7.38 32.83
N VAL A 632 13.75 6.29 33.52
CA VAL A 632 14.16 6.26 34.94
C VAL A 632 15.15 5.10 35.14
N ALA A 633 16.36 5.38 35.63
CA ALA A 633 17.31 4.34 36.03
C ALA A 633 16.81 3.64 37.30
N VAL A 634 16.43 2.36 37.19
CA VAL A 634 16.21 1.48 38.34
C VAL A 634 17.51 0.68 38.57
N PRO A 635 18.08 0.66 39.79
CA PRO A 635 19.26 -0.14 40.08
C PRO A 635 19.00 -1.63 39.81
N LEU A 636 19.87 -2.19 38.97
CA LEU A 636 19.99 -3.60 38.61
C LEU A 636 20.28 -4.45 39.86
N GLY A 637 19.21 -4.96 40.49
CA GLY A 637 19.30 -5.83 41.67
C GLY A 637 18.02 -6.63 41.98
N SER A 638 17.12 -6.80 41.01
CA SER A 638 15.82 -7.45 41.24
C SER A 638 15.34 -8.39 40.12
N LEU A 639 16.23 -8.87 39.24
CA LEU A 639 15.90 -9.85 38.20
C LEU A 639 16.57 -11.19 38.53
N LYS A 640 15.81 -12.29 38.51
CA LYS A 640 16.08 -13.57 39.20
C LYS A 640 17.43 -14.23 38.80
N PRO A 641 18.44 -14.24 39.69
CA PRO A 641 19.74 -14.85 39.39
C PRO A 641 19.67 -16.39 39.26
N GLY A 642 20.42 -16.97 38.32
CA GLY A 642 20.61 -18.42 38.11
C GLY A 642 19.93 -19.06 36.90
N LEU A 643 19.19 -18.30 36.07
CA LEU A 643 18.37 -18.84 34.97
C LEU A 643 19.12 -18.96 33.62
N ALA A 644 19.16 -20.16 33.03
CA ALA A 644 19.89 -20.47 31.79
C ALA A 644 18.97 -20.96 30.64
N LEU A 645 18.91 -20.20 29.54
CA LEU A 645 18.14 -20.55 28.33
C LEU A 645 18.73 -21.78 27.60
N LYS A 646 17.88 -22.67 27.04
CA LYS A 646 18.36 -23.90 26.38
C LYS A 646 18.28 -23.92 24.85
N SER A 647 17.40 -23.14 24.24
CA SER A 647 17.30 -23.03 22.77
C SER A 647 16.61 -21.74 22.35
N SER A 648 17.13 -21.05 21.33
CA SER A 648 16.50 -19.88 20.71
C SER A 648 15.33 -20.25 19.79
N ASP A 649 15.24 -21.51 19.34
CA ASP A 649 14.17 -22.01 18.47
C ASP A 649 12.84 -22.20 19.23
N HIS A 650 12.83 -21.95 20.55
CA HIS A 650 11.67 -22.11 21.43
C HIS A 650 11.36 -20.82 22.19
N LEU A 651 11.41 -19.70 21.46
CA LEU A 651 11.00 -18.38 21.93
C LEU A 651 9.72 -17.94 21.21
N VAL A 652 8.69 -17.60 21.97
CA VAL A 652 7.44 -17.07 21.43
C VAL A 652 6.96 -15.88 22.27
N ALA A 653 6.20 -14.96 21.66
CA ALA A 653 5.64 -13.80 22.36
C ALA A 653 4.13 -13.71 22.15
N THR A 654 3.38 -13.44 23.21
CA THR A 654 1.93 -13.17 23.16
C THR A 654 1.51 -12.24 24.29
N GLY A 655 0.58 -11.32 24.01
CA GLY A 655 0.05 -10.40 25.01
C GLY A 655 1.10 -9.51 25.69
N GLY A 656 2.17 -9.14 24.97
CA GLY A 656 3.29 -8.37 25.52
C GLY A 656 4.23 -9.16 26.44
N ILE A 657 4.10 -10.49 26.49
CA ILE A 657 4.90 -11.40 27.32
C ILE A 657 5.68 -12.35 26.41
N ALA A 658 6.99 -12.47 26.67
CA ALA A 658 7.84 -13.48 26.07
C ALA A 658 7.79 -14.78 26.88
N TYR A 659 7.73 -15.93 26.21
CA TYR A 659 7.77 -17.26 26.79
C TYR A 659 8.92 -18.06 26.19
N PHE A 660 9.66 -18.76 27.03
CA PHE A 660 10.88 -19.46 26.65
C PHE A 660 11.19 -20.62 27.60
N VAL A 661 12.09 -21.50 27.17
CA VAL A 661 12.52 -22.67 27.95
C VAL A 661 13.89 -22.42 28.58
N ALA A 662 13.98 -22.54 29.91
CA ALA A 662 15.18 -22.21 30.66
C ALA A 662 15.32 -23.02 31.97
N ASP A 663 16.52 -23.02 32.54
CA ASP A 663 16.94 -23.87 33.66
C ASP A 663 17.56 -23.03 34.78
N ASP A 664 16.96 -23.03 35.98
CA ASP A 664 17.49 -22.28 37.13
C ASP A 664 18.38 -23.11 38.06
N SER A 665 18.80 -24.30 37.64
CA SER A 665 19.55 -25.30 38.42
C SER A 665 18.84 -25.86 39.67
N VAL A 666 17.66 -25.34 40.00
CA VAL A 666 16.82 -25.81 41.11
C VAL A 666 15.69 -26.70 40.57
N HIS A 667 15.07 -26.28 39.46
CA HIS A 667 13.91 -26.93 38.84
C HIS A 667 14.25 -27.63 37.52
N GLY A 668 15.52 -27.65 37.10
CA GLY A 668 15.92 -28.14 35.78
C GLY A 668 15.34 -27.31 34.62
N ILE A 669 15.35 -27.86 33.40
CA ILE A 669 14.82 -27.18 32.20
C ILE A 669 13.30 -27.13 32.25
N GLU A 670 12.74 -25.92 32.31
CA GLU A 670 11.32 -25.68 32.52
C GLU A 670 10.78 -24.52 31.67
N LEU A 671 9.48 -24.27 31.72
CA LEU A 671 8.82 -23.16 31.03
C LEU A 671 8.88 -21.87 31.85
N TRP A 672 9.33 -20.78 31.22
CA TRP A 672 9.47 -19.45 31.82
C TRP A 672 8.74 -18.38 31.01
N ARG A 673 8.44 -17.26 31.68
CA ARG A 673 7.84 -16.07 31.05
C ARG A 673 8.56 -14.81 31.48
N SER A 674 8.49 -13.74 30.67
CA SER A 674 8.99 -12.40 30.99
C SER A 674 8.18 -11.30 30.30
N ASP A 675 7.94 -10.18 31.00
CA ASP A 675 7.42 -8.92 30.44
C ASP A 675 8.54 -7.89 30.18
N GLY A 676 9.80 -8.34 30.24
CA GLY A 676 10.98 -7.50 30.22
C GLY A 676 11.43 -7.01 31.61
N THR A 677 10.65 -7.23 32.67
CA THR A 677 11.01 -6.87 34.06
C THR A 677 11.38 -8.10 34.90
N GLY A 678 12.05 -7.88 36.04
CA GLY A 678 12.53 -8.97 36.91
C GLY A 678 11.45 -9.63 37.72
N ALA A 679 10.52 -8.79 38.17
CA ALA A 679 9.31 -9.24 38.80
C ALA A 679 8.45 -10.06 37.82
N GLY A 680 8.46 -9.69 36.53
CA GLY A 680 7.75 -10.41 35.48
C GLY A 680 8.45 -11.66 34.97
N THR A 681 9.78 -11.75 35.11
CA THR A 681 10.57 -12.95 34.78
C THR A 681 10.47 -14.00 35.87
N ARG A 682 9.69 -15.05 35.61
CA ARG A 682 9.46 -16.12 36.59
C ARG A 682 9.19 -17.46 35.95
N LEU A 683 9.49 -18.52 36.71
CA LEU A 683 9.12 -19.89 36.40
C LEU A 683 7.59 -19.93 36.29
N VAL A 684 7.09 -20.48 35.20
CA VAL A 684 5.66 -20.65 35.01
C VAL A 684 5.19 -21.82 35.87
N LYS A 685 5.88 -22.97 35.78
CA LYS A 685 5.63 -24.18 36.58
C LYS A 685 6.84 -25.10 36.57
N ASP A 686 7.11 -25.78 37.68
CA ASP A 686 8.05 -26.90 37.77
C ASP A 686 7.38 -28.18 37.23
N LEU A 687 7.60 -28.50 35.95
CA LEU A 687 6.96 -29.62 35.27
C LEU A 687 7.65 -30.95 35.61
N ALA A 688 8.96 -30.96 35.82
CA ALA A 688 9.73 -32.13 36.21
C ALA A 688 10.34 -31.96 37.62
N PRO A 689 9.63 -32.41 38.68
CA PRO A 689 9.97 -32.06 40.06
C PRO A 689 11.44 -32.30 40.44
N GLY A 690 12.03 -31.28 41.06
CA GLY A 690 13.43 -31.30 41.48
C GLY A 690 14.35 -30.84 40.34
N THR A 691 15.58 -31.35 40.29
CA THR A 691 16.56 -30.90 39.29
C THR A 691 16.41 -31.60 37.92
N LEU A 692 15.30 -32.28 37.67
CA LEU A 692 15.07 -33.01 36.42
C LEU A 692 14.62 -32.03 35.34
N SER A 693 15.00 -32.30 34.09
CA SER A 693 14.63 -31.43 32.97
C SER A 693 13.35 -31.91 32.30
N SER A 694 12.40 -31.01 32.08
CA SER A 694 11.29 -31.25 31.18
C SER A 694 11.78 -31.31 29.73
N VAL A 695 11.17 -32.17 28.91
CA VAL A 695 11.46 -32.26 27.47
C VAL A 695 10.44 -31.43 26.74
N ILE A 696 10.79 -30.18 26.44
CA ILE A 696 9.98 -29.23 25.66
C ILE A 696 10.70 -28.98 24.32
N PRO A 697 10.39 -29.76 23.28
CA PRO A 697 11.05 -29.65 21.98
C PRO A 697 10.43 -28.56 21.09
N GLU A 698 9.28 -27.99 21.46
CA GLU A 698 8.62 -26.91 20.70
C GLU A 698 7.57 -26.19 21.57
N LEU A 699 7.33 -24.89 21.31
CA LEU A 699 6.27 -24.09 21.91
C LEU A 699 5.28 -23.63 20.85
N GLY A 700 3.98 -23.83 21.11
CA GLY A 700 2.89 -23.28 20.31
C GLY A 700 2.20 -22.12 21.02
N VAL A 701 1.62 -21.19 20.27
CA VAL A 701 0.81 -20.09 20.82
C VAL A 701 -0.53 -20.00 20.11
N ALA A 702 -1.62 -19.96 20.88
CA ALA A 702 -2.95 -19.60 20.39
C ALA A 702 -3.85 -19.14 21.54
N ALA A 703 -4.84 -18.27 21.27
CA ALA A 703 -5.76 -17.71 22.28
C ALA A 703 -5.08 -17.15 23.55
N GLY A 704 -3.88 -16.56 23.42
CA GLY A 704 -3.14 -16.04 24.58
C GLY A 704 -2.59 -17.12 25.52
N LYS A 705 -2.65 -18.39 25.13
CA LYS A 705 -2.07 -19.53 25.85
C LYS A 705 -0.83 -20.05 25.12
N VAL A 706 0.05 -20.66 25.89
CA VAL A 706 1.22 -21.38 25.42
C VAL A 706 0.96 -22.88 25.51
N PHE A 707 1.24 -23.60 24.43
CA PHE A 707 1.13 -25.04 24.31
C PHE A 707 2.52 -25.65 24.30
N LEU A 708 2.69 -26.74 25.03
CA LEU A 708 3.99 -27.39 25.20
C LEU A 708 3.83 -28.89 25.38
N ASN A 709 4.86 -29.65 24.98
CA ASN A 709 4.95 -31.06 25.33
C ASN A 709 5.36 -31.17 26.79
N GLY A 710 4.46 -31.70 27.61
CA GLY A 710 4.71 -31.90 29.03
C GLY A 710 5.13 -33.33 29.38
N PRO A 711 5.42 -33.58 30.68
CA PRO A 711 5.89 -34.87 31.17
C PRO A 711 4.95 -36.03 30.80
N GLY A 712 5.55 -37.19 30.49
CA GLY A 712 4.81 -38.41 30.14
C GLY A 712 4.33 -38.47 28.69
N GLY A 713 4.75 -37.55 27.83
CA GLY A 713 4.37 -37.54 26.41
C GLY A 713 2.93 -37.07 26.20
N VAL A 714 2.48 -36.12 27.03
CA VAL A 714 1.13 -35.54 27.00
C VAL A 714 1.23 -34.05 26.66
N LEU A 715 0.28 -33.52 25.90
CA LEU A 715 0.15 -32.09 25.62
C LEU A 715 -0.30 -31.33 26.87
N TRP A 716 0.36 -30.21 27.14
CA TRP A 716 0.02 -29.28 28.21
C TRP A 716 -0.31 -27.90 27.63
N ALA A 717 -1.09 -27.13 28.38
CA ALA A 717 -1.39 -25.73 28.08
C ALA A 717 -1.07 -24.85 29.29
N SER A 718 -0.73 -23.60 29.03
CA SER A 718 -0.36 -22.60 30.04
C SER A 718 -0.96 -21.23 29.73
N ASP A 719 -1.46 -20.55 30.75
CA ASP A 719 -1.80 -19.12 30.72
C ASP A 719 -0.67 -18.23 31.28
N GLY A 720 0.50 -18.81 31.56
CA GLY A 720 1.62 -18.15 32.22
C GLY A 720 1.54 -18.13 33.75
N THR A 721 0.62 -18.88 34.36
CA THR A 721 0.56 -19.14 35.82
C THR A 721 0.75 -20.62 36.13
N ASP A 722 1.25 -20.95 37.33
CA ASP A 722 1.40 -22.35 37.77
C ASP A 722 0.05 -23.08 37.81
N SER A 723 -0.96 -22.45 38.41
CA SER A 723 -2.32 -23.01 38.49
C SER A 723 -2.96 -23.24 37.12
N GLY A 724 -2.65 -22.38 36.14
CA GLY A 724 -3.14 -22.50 34.77
C GLY A 724 -2.24 -23.33 33.86
N THR A 725 -1.18 -23.92 34.38
CA THR A 725 -0.25 -24.78 33.62
C THR A 725 -0.45 -26.24 34.01
N GLY A 726 -0.89 -27.07 33.07
CA GLY A 726 -1.28 -28.45 33.36
C GLY A 726 -1.51 -29.32 32.13
N PRO A 727 -1.62 -30.65 32.34
CA PRO A 727 -1.93 -31.58 31.28
C PRO A 727 -3.31 -31.30 30.72
N LEU A 728 -3.40 -31.28 29.40
CA LEU A 728 -4.64 -31.09 28.71
C LEU A 728 -5.30 -32.45 28.47
N ALA A 729 -6.51 -32.61 29.01
CA ALA A 729 -7.35 -33.76 28.69
C ALA A 729 -8.12 -33.47 27.40
N SER A 730 -8.45 -34.52 26.65
CA SER A 730 -9.41 -34.42 25.55
C SER A 730 -10.83 -34.25 26.09
N SER A 731 -11.78 -33.94 25.20
CA SER A 731 -13.19 -33.80 25.54
C SER A 731 -13.81 -35.07 26.15
N GLY A 732 -13.18 -36.23 25.95
CA GLY A 732 -13.54 -37.51 26.57
C GLY A 732 -12.81 -37.83 27.88
N GLY A 733 -12.00 -36.90 28.41
CA GLY A 733 -11.23 -37.08 29.65
C GLY A 733 -9.93 -37.89 29.50
N ALA A 734 -9.60 -38.33 28.28
CA ALA A 734 -8.35 -39.06 28.01
C ALA A 734 -7.16 -38.09 27.85
N PRO A 735 -5.95 -38.44 28.31
CA PRO A 735 -4.74 -37.66 28.06
C PRO A 735 -4.49 -37.45 26.56
N VAL A 736 -4.06 -36.25 26.19
CA VAL A 736 -3.80 -35.87 24.80
C VAL A 736 -2.31 -36.10 24.48
N PRO A 737 -1.95 -36.95 23.51
CA PRO A 737 -0.53 -37.22 23.22
C PRO A 737 0.25 -35.99 22.73
N SER A 738 1.55 -35.95 23.03
CA SER A 738 2.45 -34.88 22.59
C SER A 738 2.68 -34.86 21.07
N PRO A 739 2.64 -33.68 20.42
CA PRO A 739 2.98 -33.53 19.01
C PRO A 739 4.45 -33.50 18.62
N ASP A 740 4.69 -33.74 17.33
CA ASP A 740 5.97 -33.52 16.63
C ASP A 740 6.16 -32.07 16.13
N GLY A 741 5.18 -31.20 16.35
CA GLY A 741 5.23 -29.75 16.11
C GLY A 741 3.86 -29.06 16.16
N PHE A 742 3.86 -27.73 16.27
CA PHE A 742 2.63 -26.93 16.42
C PHE A 742 2.36 -26.03 15.21
N ALA A 743 1.07 -25.86 14.89
CA ALA A 743 0.62 -24.81 14.00
C ALA A 743 -0.50 -24.00 14.67
N GLY A 744 -0.22 -22.74 15.00
CA GLY A 744 -1.18 -21.84 15.64
C GLY A 744 -2.17 -21.24 14.63
N ALA A 745 -3.46 -21.25 14.95
CA ALA A 745 -4.56 -20.76 14.13
C ALA A 745 -5.53 -19.93 15.00
N GLU A 746 -5.29 -18.62 15.09
CA GLU A 746 -6.07 -17.67 15.91
C GLU A 746 -6.23 -18.13 17.39
N SER A 747 -7.36 -18.78 17.71
CA SER A 747 -7.75 -19.19 19.05
C SER A 747 -7.40 -20.64 19.40
N GLN A 748 -6.84 -21.41 18.47
CA GLN A 748 -6.55 -22.83 18.66
C GLN A 748 -5.24 -23.25 18.00
N VAL A 749 -4.65 -24.32 18.50
CA VAL A 749 -3.50 -24.99 17.89
C VAL A 749 -3.94 -26.27 17.19
N PHE A 750 -3.34 -26.52 16.03
CA PHE A 750 -3.43 -27.79 15.32
C PHE A 750 -2.09 -28.49 15.39
N PHE A 751 -2.13 -29.81 15.57
CA PHE A 751 -0.92 -30.59 15.68
C PHE A 751 -1.16 -32.05 15.33
N VAL A 752 -0.10 -32.73 14.89
CA VAL A 752 -0.12 -34.15 14.56
C VAL A 752 0.54 -34.93 15.69
N SER A 753 -0.11 -36.00 16.13
CA SER A 753 0.51 -36.99 17.01
C SER A 753 0.19 -38.40 16.50
N GLY A 754 1.23 -39.15 16.16
CA GLY A 754 1.11 -40.44 15.52
C GLY A 754 0.40 -40.32 14.17
N THR A 755 -0.70 -41.05 13.98
CA THR A 755 -1.51 -40.98 12.75
C THR A 755 -2.72 -40.07 12.90
N GLN A 756 -2.84 -39.29 13.97
CA GLN A 756 -4.02 -38.49 14.28
C GLN A 756 -3.70 -36.99 14.20
N LEU A 757 -4.60 -36.23 13.57
CA LEU A 757 -4.62 -34.78 13.66
C LEU A 757 -5.49 -34.35 14.84
N TRP A 758 -4.98 -33.41 15.61
CA TRP A 758 -5.64 -32.89 16.81
C TRP A 758 -5.84 -31.39 16.71
N ARG A 759 -6.85 -30.91 17.44
CA ARG A 759 -7.00 -29.49 17.77
C ARG A 759 -7.09 -29.28 19.27
N SER A 760 -6.78 -28.06 19.69
CA SER A 760 -6.92 -27.62 21.06
C SER A 760 -7.04 -26.10 21.15
N ASP A 761 -8.00 -25.60 21.93
CA ASP A 761 -8.07 -24.21 22.42
C ASP A 761 -7.49 -24.06 23.85
N GLY A 762 -6.86 -25.13 24.36
CA GLY A 762 -6.35 -25.19 25.72
C GLY A 762 -7.42 -25.44 26.79
N THR A 763 -8.61 -25.91 26.40
CA THR A 763 -9.64 -26.43 27.30
C THR A 763 -9.93 -27.90 27.01
N PRO A 764 -10.37 -28.71 28.00
CA PRO A 764 -10.76 -30.09 27.72
C PRO A 764 -11.89 -30.21 26.70
N ALA A 765 -12.88 -29.30 26.74
CA ALA A 765 -13.99 -29.31 25.80
C ALA A 765 -13.56 -29.04 24.35
N GLY A 766 -12.60 -28.13 24.15
CA GLY A 766 -12.08 -27.78 22.83
C GLY A 766 -10.97 -28.69 22.31
N THR A 767 -10.46 -29.60 23.15
CA THR A 767 -9.35 -30.50 22.79
C THR A 767 -9.84 -31.86 22.36
N ARG A 768 -9.60 -32.22 21.10
CA ARG A 768 -10.02 -33.52 20.56
C ARG A 768 -9.24 -33.90 19.30
N ALA A 769 -9.16 -35.20 19.04
CA ALA A 769 -8.73 -35.71 17.75
C ALA A 769 -9.80 -35.38 16.70
N ILE A 770 -9.35 -34.94 15.53
CA ILE A 770 -10.20 -34.56 14.39
C ILE A 770 -10.36 -35.75 13.44
N GLY A 771 -9.27 -36.50 13.21
CA GLY A 771 -9.31 -37.71 12.39
C GLY A 771 -7.93 -38.27 12.04
N PRO A 772 -7.89 -39.50 11.49
CA PRO A 772 -6.66 -40.13 11.03
C PRO A 772 -6.12 -39.46 9.76
N ILE A 773 -4.81 -39.22 9.70
CA ILE A 773 -4.11 -38.55 8.59
C ILE A 773 -2.94 -39.35 8.00
N GLY A 774 -2.63 -40.54 8.54
CA GLY A 774 -1.56 -41.43 8.05
C GLY A 774 -0.18 -41.17 8.67
N SER A 775 0.84 -41.95 8.30
CA SER A 775 2.21 -41.85 8.84
C SER A 775 3.11 -40.98 7.96
N GLY A 776 3.65 -39.88 8.50
CA GLY A 776 4.64 -39.02 7.82
C GLY A 776 4.16 -37.63 7.37
N GLN A 777 3.03 -37.15 7.91
CA GLN A 777 2.40 -35.89 7.49
C GLN A 777 2.77 -34.70 8.39
N ARG A 778 2.68 -33.49 7.85
CA ARG A 778 2.88 -32.22 8.56
C ARG A 778 1.71 -31.27 8.34
N VAL A 779 1.36 -30.48 9.35
CA VAL A 779 0.58 -29.26 9.13
C VAL A 779 1.50 -28.30 8.36
N LEU A 780 1.06 -27.87 7.18
CA LEU A 780 1.89 -27.10 6.26
C LEU A 780 1.81 -25.61 6.55
N VAL A 781 0.61 -25.11 6.85
CA VAL A 781 0.32 -23.70 7.16
C VAL A 781 -1.04 -23.58 7.85
N THR A 782 -1.21 -22.53 8.64
CA THR A 782 -2.50 -22.12 9.21
C THR A 782 -2.94 -20.79 8.61
N ALA A 783 -4.24 -20.65 8.35
CA ALA A 783 -4.83 -19.43 7.83
C ALA A 783 -6.19 -19.17 8.47
N GLY A 784 -6.23 -18.19 9.37
CA GLY A 784 -7.40 -17.90 10.20
C GLY A 784 -7.70 -19.07 11.15
N PRO A 785 -8.96 -19.57 11.24
CA PRO A 785 -9.29 -20.72 12.07
C PRO A 785 -8.92 -22.07 11.44
N TRP A 786 -8.36 -22.07 10.22
CA TRP A 786 -8.14 -23.27 9.42
C TRP A 786 -6.68 -23.72 9.44
N ALA A 787 -6.45 -25.03 9.56
CA ALA A 787 -5.17 -25.68 9.30
C ALA A 787 -5.20 -26.42 7.98
N TYR A 788 -4.12 -26.30 7.21
CA TYR A 788 -3.93 -26.98 5.92
C TYR A 788 -2.86 -28.05 6.08
N TYR A 789 -3.19 -29.28 5.68
CA TYR A 789 -2.32 -30.43 5.90
C TYR A 789 -2.39 -31.40 4.72
N LYS A 790 -1.29 -32.14 4.56
CA LYS A 790 -1.16 -33.16 3.52
C LYS A 790 -1.69 -34.51 4.02
N VAL A 791 -2.27 -35.28 3.12
CA VAL A 791 -2.60 -36.70 3.30
C VAL A 791 -2.09 -37.48 2.09
N ASP A 792 -1.33 -38.55 2.31
CA ASP A 792 -0.95 -39.48 1.22
C ASP A 792 -2.17 -40.33 0.86
N GLY A 793 -2.63 -40.27 -0.39
CA GLY A 793 -3.84 -40.97 -0.83
C GLY A 793 -3.64 -42.46 -1.15
N PRO A 794 -4.71 -43.26 -1.23
CA PRO A 794 -4.67 -44.73 -1.31
C PRO A 794 -4.07 -45.34 -2.59
N SER A 795 -3.46 -44.53 -3.46
CA SER A 795 -2.97 -44.93 -4.79
C SER A 795 -1.69 -44.19 -5.21
N GLY A 796 -0.95 -43.60 -4.26
CA GLY A 796 0.22 -42.76 -4.56
C GLY A 796 -0.11 -41.35 -5.05
N ARG A 797 -1.39 -40.95 -4.94
CA ARG A 797 -1.88 -39.60 -5.25
C ARG A 797 -1.93 -38.78 -3.97
N ASP A 798 -1.14 -37.72 -3.90
CA ASP A 798 -1.13 -36.82 -2.76
C ASP A 798 -2.42 -36.00 -2.68
N GLN A 799 -2.83 -35.63 -1.47
CA GLN A 799 -4.01 -34.80 -1.21
C GLN A 799 -3.68 -33.64 -0.27
N LEU A 800 -4.25 -32.47 -0.55
CA LEU A 800 -4.27 -31.31 0.34
C LEU A 800 -5.66 -31.22 0.99
N TRP A 801 -5.69 -31.10 2.31
CA TRP A 801 -6.89 -30.98 3.12
C TRP A 801 -6.84 -29.72 3.97
N ARG A 802 -8.02 -29.21 4.36
CA ARG A 802 -8.14 -28.21 5.41
C ARG A 802 -8.99 -28.73 6.56
N THR A 803 -8.86 -28.12 7.72
CA THR A 803 -9.76 -28.34 8.86
C THR A 803 -9.84 -27.11 9.77
N ASP A 804 -11.02 -26.84 10.33
CA ASP A 804 -11.23 -26.00 11.53
C ASP A 804 -11.33 -26.86 12.81
N GLY A 805 -11.10 -28.17 12.64
CA GLY A 805 -11.22 -29.21 13.63
C GLY A 805 -12.65 -29.65 13.97
N SER A 806 -13.63 -29.27 13.16
CA SER A 806 -14.91 -29.96 13.07
C SER A 806 -14.87 -30.98 11.92
N SER A 807 -15.68 -32.04 12.01
CA SER A 807 -15.84 -32.98 10.89
C SER A 807 -16.44 -32.30 9.66
N ALA A 808 -17.31 -31.31 9.84
CA ALA A 808 -17.93 -30.53 8.76
C ALA A 808 -16.94 -29.59 8.05
N GLY A 809 -15.99 -29.01 8.80
CA GLY A 809 -14.94 -28.16 8.27
C GLY A 809 -13.68 -28.90 7.83
N THR A 810 -13.60 -30.21 8.07
CA THR A 810 -12.51 -31.06 7.58
C THR A 810 -12.83 -31.52 6.17
N VAL A 811 -12.27 -30.83 5.18
CA VAL A 811 -12.63 -30.99 3.77
C VAL A 811 -11.41 -31.08 2.88
N LEU A 812 -11.54 -31.90 1.83
CA LEU A 812 -10.53 -32.00 0.79
C LEU A 812 -10.43 -30.65 0.06
N VAL A 813 -9.21 -30.13 -0.04
CA VAL A 813 -8.89 -28.90 -0.77
C VAL A 813 -8.51 -29.25 -2.21
N LYS A 814 -7.69 -30.27 -2.42
CA LYS A 814 -7.25 -30.72 -3.74
C LYS A 814 -6.74 -32.16 -3.68
N GLU A 815 -7.20 -33.00 -4.60
CA GLU A 815 -6.49 -34.24 -4.96
C GLU A 815 -5.59 -33.97 -6.17
N PHE A 816 -4.33 -34.41 -6.09
CA PHE A 816 -3.38 -34.28 -7.19
C PHE A 816 -3.45 -35.53 -8.07
N VAL A 817 -3.93 -35.37 -9.30
CA VAL A 817 -4.08 -36.44 -10.29
C VAL A 817 -3.17 -36.10 -11.46
N ASP A 818 -2.14 -36.93 -11.69
CA ASP A 818 -1.09 -36.73 -12.71
C ASP A 818 -0.24 -35.44 -12.56
N GLU A 819 -0.22 -34.88 -11.34
CA GLU A 819 0.57 -33.71 -10.94
C GLU A 819 1.51 -34.10 -9.78
N MET A 820 2.78 -33.68 -9.84
CA MET A 820 3.75 -33.82 -8.75
C MET A 820 3.81 -32.51 -7.94
N PRO A 821 3.15 -32.43 -6.78
CA PRO A 821 3.22 -31.22 -5.97
C PRO A 821 4.66 -30.90 -5.53
N ASN A 822 5.10 -29.64 -5.71
CA ASN A 822 6.45 -29.19 -5.35
C ASN A 822 6.43 -28.65 -3.92
N TRP A 823 6.59 -29.55 -2.96
CA TRP A 823 6.44 -29.26 -1.53
C TRP A 823 7.56 -28.39 -0.93
N SER A 824 8.60 -28.07 -1.69
CA SER A 824 9.66 -27.11 -1.34
C SER A 824 9.31 -25.65 -1.66
N VAL A 825 8.21 -25.40 -2.39
CA VAL A 825 7.73 -24.06 -2.76
C VAL A 825 6.44 -23.80 -1.96
N GLY A 826 6.59 -23.04 -0.87
CA GLY A 826 5.60 -22.92 0.21
C GLY A 826 4.19 -22.45 -0.18
N LEU A 827 3.22 -22.77 0.67
CA LEU A 827 1.87 -22.19 0.61
C LEU A 827 1.95 -20.73 1.07
N THR A 828 1.52 -19.81 0.21
CA THR A 828 1.56 -18.36 0.50
C THR A 828 0.14 -17.86 0.73
N ARG A 829 -0.09 -17.21 1.86
CA ARG A 829 -1.40 -16.66 2.23
C ARG A 829 -1.47 -15.20 1.78
N PHE A 830 -2.57 -14.84 1.11
CA PHE A 830 -2.94 -13.45 0.88
C PHE A 830 -4.42 -13.28 1.26
N GLY A 831 -4.68 -12.79 2.47
CA GLY A 831 -6.02 -12.59 3.01
C GLY A 831 -6.69 -13.89 3.44
N ARG A 832 -7.95 -14.09 3.03
CA ARG A 832 -8.70 -15.35 3.22
C ARG A 832 -8.32 -16.44 2.20
N ARG A 833 -7.48 -16.11 1.21
CA ARG A 833 -7.13 -16.98 0.08
C ARG A 833 -5.71 -17.54 0.25
N LEU A 834 -5.56 -18.80 -0.09
CA LEU A 834 -4.32 -19.56 0.00
C LEU A 834 -3.83 -19.87 -1.42
N TYR A 835 -2.53 -19.69 -1.67
CA TYR A 835 -1.90 -20.00 -2.94
C TYR A 835 -0.88 -21.12 -2.77
N PHE A 836 -0.88 -22.09 -3.68
CA PHE A 836 0.09 -23.18 -3.69
C PHE A 836 0.44 -23.64 -5.09
N HIS A 837 1.59 -24.30 -5.22
CA HIS A 837 2.14 -24.71 -6.52
C HIS A 837 2.22 -26.24 -6.64
N ALA A 838 1.99 -26.76 -7.84
CA ALA A 838 2.25 -28.15 -8.20
C ALA A 838 2.94 -28.26 -9.56
N GLN A 839 3.74 -29.29 -9.80
CA GLN A 839 4.27 -29.58 -11.13
C GLN A 839 3.28 -30.46 -11.90
N ASP A 840 3.07 -30.17 -13.18
CA ASP A 840 2.32 -31.07 -14.07
C ASP A 840 3.19 -32.23 -14.59
N ALA A 841 2.58 -33.17 -15.32
CA ALA A 841 3.27 -34.33 -15.90
C ALA A 841 4.39 -34.00 -16.91
N LEU A 842 4.52 -32.74 -17.34
CA LEU A 842 5.53 -32.26 -18.28
C LEU A 842 6.63 -31.44 -17.59
N GLY A 843 6.57 -31.27 -16.26
CA GLY A 843 7.53 -30.51 -15.46
C GLY A 843 7.24 -29.01 -15.34
N GLY A 844 6.08 -28.54 -15.82
CA GLY A 844 5.64 -27.15 -15.70
C GLY A 844 5.07 -26.84 -14.31
N THR A 845 5.30 -25.62 -13.78
CA THR A 845 4.73 -25.20 -12.49
C THR A 845 3.33 -24.62 -12.67
N VAL A 846 2.36 -25.15 -11.93
CA VAL A 846 0.95 -24.75 -11.93
C VAL A 846 0.62 -24.08 -10.60
N THR A 847 -0.03 -22.92 -10.65
CA THR A 847 -0.44 -22.18 -9.45
C THR A 847 -1.94 -22.34 -9.20
N TYR A 848 -2.28 -22.58 -7.95
CA TYR A 848 -3.64 -22.75 -7.47
C TYR A 848 -3.98 -21.66 -6.46
N ARG A 849 -5.21 -21.15 -6.54
CA ARG A 849 -5.82 -20.30 -5.51
C ARG A 849 -6.94 -21.10 -4.86
N THR A 850 -6.99 -21.14 -3.54
CA THR A 850 -8.05 -21.83 -2.80
C THR A 850 -8.53 -21.01 -1.61
N GLU A 851 -9.82 -21.09 -1.33
CA GLU A 851 -10.37 -20.65 -0.04
C GLU A 851 -10.51 -21.83 0.94
N GLY A 852 -10.07 -23.01 0.50
CA GLY A 852 -9.83 -24.19 1.30
C GLY A 852 -10.82 -25.35 1.10
N THR A 853 -11.74 -25.28 0.17
CA THR A 853 -12.48 -26.46 -0.33
C THR A 853 -12.04 -26.81 -1.75
N ALA A 854 -12.25 -28.06 -2.18
CA ALA A 854 -12.12 -28.46 -3.58
C ALA A 854 -12.90 -27.56 -4.55
N ALA A 855 -14.12 -27.14 -4.18
CA ALA A 855 -14.93 -26.22 -4.98
C ALA A 855 -14.34 -24.80 -5.07
N SER A 856 -13.67 -24.33 -4.01
CA SER A 856 -12.99 -23.03 -4.00
C SER A 856 -11.59 -23.07 -4.60
N THR A 857 -11.06 -24.27 -4.86
CA THR A 857 -9.71 -24.46 -5.41
C THR A 857 -9.75 -24.28 -6.91
N VAL A 858 -9.30 -23.11 -7.35
CA VAL A 858 -9.25 -22.72 -8.76
C VAL A 858 -7.82 -22.84 -9.24
N ARG A 859 -7.62 -23.62 -10.31
CA ARG A 859 -6.37 -23.59 -11.08
C ARG A 859 -6.28 -22.23 -11.77
N LEU A 860 -5.21 -21.49 -11.52
CA LEU A 860 -4.95 -20.24 -12.22
C LEU A 860 -4.27 -20.59 -13.56
N PHE A 861 -4.96 -20.41 -14.68
CA PHE A 861 -4.36 -20.50 -16.01
C PHE A 861 -3.96 -19.10 -16.49
N GLY A 862 -2.67 -18.90 -16.82
CA GLY A 862 -2.22 -17.64 -17.44
C GLY A 862 -0.78 -17.19 -17.20
N ILE A 863 0.17 -18.06 -16.85
CA ILE A 863 1.61 -17.75 -16.99
C ILE A 863 2.21 -18.81 -17.91
N PRO A 864 2.58 -18.49 -19.16
CA PRO A 864 3.54 -19.30 -19.89
C PRO A 864 4.90 -19.16 -19.19
N ALA A 865 5.53 -20.27 -18.81
CA ALA A 865 6.95 -20.28 -18.56
C ALA A 865 7.71 -20.20 -19.90
N PRO A 866 8.93 -19.62 -19.94
CA PRO A 866 9.85 -19.79 -21.06
C PRO A 866 10.29 -21.26 -21.21
N ASP A 867 10.55 -21.67 -22.45
CA ASP A 867 10.91 -23.01 -22.93
C ASP A 867 12.06 -23.70 -22.14
N PRO A 868 11.90 -24.96 -21.68
CA PRO A 868 12.91 -25.68 -20.91
C PRO A 868 13.84 -26.53 -21.79
N LEU A 869 14.74 -25.90 -22.57
CA LEU A 869 15.88 -26.61 -23.18
C LEU A 869 17.17 -25.76 -23.16
N ALA A 870 17.75 -25.59 -21.97
CA ALA A 870 19.19 -25.44 -21.81
C ALA A 870 19.62 -25.98 -20.43
N SER A 871 20.19 -27.17 -20.44
CA SER A 871 20.78 -27.86 -19.29
C SER A 871 21.90 -27.04 -18.64
N GLY A 872 21.75 -26.67 -17.38
CA GLY A 872 22.83 -26.12 -16.55
C GLY A 872 22.33 -25.64 -15.20
N SER A 873 22.73 -26.31 -14.12
CA SER A 873 22.34 -26.10 -12.73
C SER A 873 22.26 -24.63 -12.28
N LEU A 874 21.10 -24.21 -11.76
CA LEU A 874 21.01 -23.03 -10.89
C LEU A 874 21.38 -23.43 -9.45
N SER A 875 22.27 -22.65 -8.85
CA SER A 875 22.86 -22.89 -7.53
C SER A 875 21.95 -22.37 -6.39
N PRO A 876 22.16 -22.81 -5.13
CA PRO A 876 21.30 -22.47 -3.97
C PRO A 876 21.18 -20.98 -3.60
N ALA A 877 21.86 -20.06 -4.28
CA ALA A 877 21.91 -18.64 -3.93
C ALA A 877 20.70 -17.81 -4.39
N ALA A 878 19.87 -18.31 -5.32
CA ALA A 878 18.68 -17.58 -5.80
C ALA A 878 17.45 -17.71 -4.89
N VAL A 879 17.50 -18.56 -3.85
CA VAL A 879 16.36 -18.85 -2.96
C VAL A 879 16.35 -17.95 -1.70
N ALA A 880 17.40 -17.14 -1.47
CA ALA A 880 17.57 -16.36 -0.24
C ALA A 880 17.13 -14.88 -0.31
N SER A 881 16.66 -14.38 -1.46
CA SER A 881 16.28 -12.96 -1.63
C SER A 881 14.76 -12.78 -1.49
N GLY A 882 14.27 -12.78 -0.25
CA GLY A 882 12.85 -12.56 0.05
C GLY A 882 12.32 -11.22 -0.46
N PHE A 883 11.43 -11.26 -1.44
CA PHE A 883 10.66 -10.10 -1.92
C PHE A 883 9.26 -10.56 -2.35
N PHE A 884 8.41 -10.94 -1.41
CA PHE A 884 6.94 -10.94 -1.57
C PHE A 884 6.31 -10.82 -0.19
N ALA A 885 5.83 -9.62 0.16
CA ALA A 885 5.11 -9.36 1.40
C ALA A 885 3.81 -8.64 1.08
N PHE A 886 2.70 -9.26 1.46
CA PHE A 886 1.35 -8.70 1.43
C PHE A 886 0.78 -8.72 2.86
N ALA A 887 0.04 -7.67 3.26
CA ALA A 887 -0.50 -7.49 4.61
C ALA A 887 -2.02 -7.18 4.60
N ILE A 888 -2.79 -7.79 5.52
CA ILE A 888 -4.24 -7.65 5.75
C ILE A 888 -4.56 -7.71 7.28
N ASP A 889 -5.53 -6.87 7.73
CA ASP A 889 -6.50 -6.90 8.89
C ASP A 889 -6.08 -6.64 10.37
N PRO A 890 -6.99 -6.44 11.40
CA PRO A 890 -8.49 -6.31 11.50
C PRO A 890 -9.06 -5.28 12.57
N VAL A 891 -10.40 -5.09 12.69
CA VAL A 891 -11.25 -5.31 13.94
C VAL A 891 -12.69 -4.71 13.90
N ALA A 892 -13.62 -5.64 14.13
CA ALA A 892 -15.00 -5.64 14.65
C ALA A 892 -15.64 -4.45 15.43
N GLY A 893 -16.95 -4.29 15.21
CA GLY A 893 -17.91 -4.34 16.32
C GLY A 893 -19.05 -3.31 16.37
N LEU A 894 -20.03 -3.36 15.45
CA LEU A 894 -21.44 -3.03 15.72
C LEU A 894 -22.31 -3.76 14.68
N GLU A 895 -23.03 -4.79 15.10
CA GLU A 895 -24.08 -5.46 14.32
C GLU A 895 -25.43 -4.75 14.59
N PRO A 896 -26.09 -4.17 13.58
CA PRO A 896 -27.54 -4.05 13.57
C PRO A 896 -28.09 -5.23 12.79
N SER A 897 -28.49 -6.24 13.55
CA SER A 897 -29.24 -7.41 13.10
C SER A 897 -30.42 -7.11 12.17
N PHE A 898 -30.54 -7.99 11.15
CA PHE A 898 -31.75 -8.36 10.40
C PHE A 898 -32.24 -7.46 9.26
N LEU A 899 -31.61 -7.62 8.09
CA LEU A 899 -32.33 -7.73 6.81
C LEU A 899 -31.70 -8.67 5.76
N ALA A 900 -30.77 -9.54 6.18
CA ALA A 900 -30.45 -10.73 5.40
C ALA A 900 -31.40 -11.85 5.84
N SER A 901 -32.52 -12.04 5.12
CA SER A 901 -32.91 -13.43 4.87
C SER A 901 -31.68 -14.10 4.28
N GLU A 902 -31.34 -15.29 4.78
CA GLU A 902 -30.10 -16.05 4.52
C GLU A 902 -29.42 -15.74 3.18
N PRO A 903 -28.07 -15.68 3.10
CA PRO A 903 -27.39 -15.78 1.81
C PRO A 903 -27.68 -17.17 1.22
N GLY A 904 -28.87 -17.32 0.65
CA GLY A 904 -29.10 -18.18 -0.46
C GLY A 904 -28.15 -17.67 -1.53
N LEU A 905 -27.22 -18.55 -1.90
CA LEU A 905 -26.45 -18.46 -3.13
C LEU A 905 -27.38 -17.94 -4.24
N ASP A 906 -26.90 -17.00 -5.03
CA ASP A 906 -27.47 -16.54 -6.31
C ASP A 906 -26.24 -16.57 -7.23
N ALA A 907 -25.88 -17.79 -7.64
CA ALA A 907 -24.54 -18.08 -8.17
C ALA A 907 -24.30 -17.47 -9.56
N ASP A 908 -25.38 -17.15 -10.28
CA ASP A 908 -25.35 -16.52 -11.60
C ASP A 908 -25.68 -15.01 -11.57
N GLY A 909 -26.08 -14.47 -10.41
CA GLY A 909 -26.33 -13.06 -10.19
C GLY A 909 -27.56 -12.54 -10.91
N ASP A 910 -28.60 -13.36 -11.02
CA ASP A 910 -29.85 -13.05 -11.73
C ASP A 910 -30.93 -12.43 -10.82
N GLY A 911 -30.73 -12.53 -9.51
CA GLY A 911 -31.58 -11.95 -8.48
C GLY A 911 -32.65 -12.89 -7.91
N ILE A 912 -32.61 -14.18 -8.26
CA ILE A 912 -33.42 -15.27 -7.72
C ILE A 912 -32.50 -16.19 -6.89
N PRO A 913 -32.83 -16.52 -5.63
CA PRO A 913 -31.98 -17.41 -4.85
C PRO A 913 -31.92 -18.83 -5.44
N ASP A 914 -30.75 -19.46 -5.43
CA ASP A 914 -30.45 -20.83 -5.92
C ASP A 914 -31.48 -21.87 -5.46
N LEU A 915 -31.92 -21.77 -4.20
CA LEU A 915 -32.92 -22.70 -3.64
C LEU A 915 -34.27 -22.62 -4.39
N ARG A 916 -34.63 -21.44 -4.91
CA ARG A 916 -35.85 -21.23 -5.69
C ARG A 916 -35.70 -21.68 -7.12
N GLU A 917 -34.50 -21.55 -7.68
CA GLU A 917 -34.17 -22.08 -9.00
C GLU A 917 -34.25 -23.61 -8.97
N ILE A 918 -33.68 -24.23 -7.93
CA ILE A 918 -33.77 -25.67 -7.69
C ILE A 918 -35.24 -26.12 -7.54
N ASP A 919 -36.04 -25.40 -6.74
CA ASP A 919 -37.48 -25.67 -6.60
C ASP A 919 -38.25 -25.54 -7.94
N ALA A 920 -37.81 -24.64 -8.81
CA ALA A 920 -38.38 -24.40 -10.14
C ALA A 920 -37.77 -25.29 -11.24
N GLY A 921 -36.80 -26.15 -10.92
CA GLY A 921 -36.11 -27.05 -11.86
C GLY A 921 -35.12 -26.35 -12.80
N ARG A 922 -34.48 -25.28 -12.31
CA ARG A 922 -33.54 -24.39 -13.00
C ARG A 922 -32.11 -24.58 -12.49
N ASP A 923 -31.14 -24.18 -13.30
CA ASP A 923 -29.71 -24.36 -13.00
C ASP A 923 -29.17 -23.13 -12.25
N PRO A 924 -28.86 -23.24 -10.95
CA PRO A 924 -28.47 -22.10 -10.14
C PRO A 924 -27.16 -21.41 -10.59
N GLU A 925 -26.35 -22.08 -11.42
CA GLU A 925 -25.10 -21.50 -11.95
C GLU A 925 -25.30 -20.78 -13.29
N ARG A 926 -26.53 -20.70 -13.82
CA ARG A 926 -26.80 -20.16 -15.16
C ARG A 926 -28.11 -19.38 -15.22
N LYS A 927 -28.03 -18.17 -15.79
CA LYS A 927 -29.19 -17.31 -16.08
C LYS A 927 -30.17 -17.96 -17.04
N ASP A 928 -31.02 -18.85 -16.57
CA ASP A 928 -32.00 -19.61 -17.37
C ASP A 928 -33.45 -19.43 -16.86
N ASN A 929 -33.63 -18.54 -15.89
CA ASN A 929 -34.89 -18.12 -15.30
C ASN A 929 -35.68 -17.22 -16.26
N ASP A 930 -36.20 -17.82 -17.33
CA ASP A 930 -37.10 -17.13 -18.25
C ASP A 930 -38.37 -16.67 -17.51
N ILE A 931 -38.39 -15.43 -17.03
CA ILE A 931 -39.56 -14.81 -16.43
C ILE A 931 -40.54 -14.25 -17.46
N PHE A 932 -40.24 -14.35 -18.76
CA PHE A 932 -41.00 -13.76 -19.87
C PHE A 932 -41.89 -14.77 -20.60
N SER A 933 -41.57 -16.06 -20.56
CA SER A 933 -42.37 -17.11 -21.20
C SER A 933 -43.83 -17.10 -20.74
N LEU A 934 -44.72 -17.68 -21.56
CA LEU A 934 -46.15 -17.78 -21.25
C LEU A 934 -46.49 -18.94 -20.31
N THR A 935 -45.50 -19.58 -19.67
CA THR A 935 -45.74 -20.69 -18.74
C THR A 935 -46.17 -20.20 -17.36
N GLN A 936 -46.92 -21.04 -16.64
CA GLN A 936 -47.33 -20.77 -15.26
C GLN A 936 -46.12 -20.64 -14.32
N ALA A 937 -45.06 -21.42 -14.56
CA ALA A 937 -43.81 -21.35 -13.79
C ALA A 937 -43.10 -20.01 -13.99
N SER A 938 -42.97 -19.53 -15.24
CA SER A 938 -42.42 -18.21 -15.53
C SER A 938 -43.25 -17.06 -14.97
N ALA A 939 -44.58 -17.21 -14.94
CA ALA A 939 -45.47 -16.23 -14.31
C ALA A 939 -45.30 -16.20 -12.78
N ALA A 940 -45.03 -17.35 -12.15
CA ALA A 940 -44.73 -17.44 -10.72
C ALA A 940 -43.35 -16.83 -10.40
N LEU A 941 -42.30 -17.14 -11.17
CA LEU A 941 -40.99 -16.51 -11.02
C LEU A 941 -41.06 -14.99 -11.17
N PHE A 942 -41.79 -14.51 -12.19
CA PHE A 942 -42.05 -13.08 -12.37
C PHE A 942 -42.74 -12.46 -11.15
N ALA A 943 -43.79 -13.10 -10.62
CA ALA A 943 -44.52 -12.60 -9.46
C ALA A 943 -43.66 -12.57 -8.19
N MET A 944 -42.88 -13.62 -7.92
CA MET A 944 -41.91 -13.66 -6.82
C MET A 944 -40.92 -12.51 -6.92
N GLN A 945 -40.41 -12.25 -8.13
CA GLN A 945 -39.47 -11.18 -8.38
C GLN A 945 -40.06 -9.79 -8.05
N GLN A 946 -41.35 -9.56 -8.31
CA GLN A 946 -41.98 -8.28 -7.98
C GLN A 946 -42.07 -8.05 -6.47
N TYR A 947 -42.34 -9.10 -5.68
CA TYR A 947 -42.31 -8.99 -4.22
C TYR A 947 -40.93 -8.62 -3.69
N ARG A 948 -39.86 -9.14 -4.30
CA ARG A 948 -38.48 -8.78 -3.91
C ARG A 948 -38.11 -7.38 -4.34
N ASP A 949 -38.28 -7.07 -5.62
CA ASP A 949 -37.81 -5.82 -6.19
C ASP A 949 -38.62 -4.61 -5.69
N PHE A 950 -39.92 -4.78 -5.42
CA PHE A 950 -40.78 -3.69 -4.94
C PHE A 950 -41.03 -3.68 -3.45
N LEU A 951 -41.06 -4.83 -2.77
CA LEU A 951 -41.46 -4.92 -1.36
C LEU A 951 -40.34 -5.50 -0.47
N ALA A 952 -39.16 -5.78 -1.05
CA ALA A 952 -37.99 -6.34 -0.38
C ALA A 952 -38.26 -7.65 0.37
N ARG A 953 -39.29 -8.42 0.00
CA ARG A 953 -39.67 -9.65 0.71
C ARG A 953 -40.12 -10.74 -0.23
N GLU A 954 -40.19 -11.96 0.29
CA GLU A 954 -40.87 -13.04 -0.41
C GLU A 954 -42.39 -12.80 -0.40
N GLY A 955 -43.03 -13.09 -1.54
CA GLY A 955 -44.47 -13.24 -1.60
C GLY A 955 -44.88 -14.52 -0.87
N ASP A 956 -45.99 -14.48 -0.13
CA ASP A 956 -46.60 -15.72 0.33
C ASP A 956 -47.13 -16.53 -0.86
N THR A 957 -47.28 -17.85 -0.67
CA THR A 957 -47.71 -18.76 -1.73
C THR A 957 -49.01 -18.32 -2.38
N GLY A 958 -49.99 -17.82 -1.61
CA GLY A 958 -51.28 -17.38 -2.14
C GLY A 958 -51.18 -16.12 -3.00
N GLY A 959 -50.34 -15.16 -2.61
CA GLY A 959 -50.06 -13.95 -3.37
C GLY A 959 -49.34 -14.23 -4.69
N VAL A 960 -48.31 -15.08 -4.65
CA VAL A 960 -47.57 -15.50 -5.85
C VAL A 960 -48.48 -16.24 -6.82
N ASP A 961 -49.27 -17.21 -6.33
CA ASP A 961 -50.20 -17.99 -7.15
C ASP A 961 -51.28 -17.12 -7.79
N TYR A 962 -51.80 -16.12 -7.05
CA TYR A 962 -52.76 -15.17 -7.57
C TYR A 962 -52.20 -14.42 -8.78
N TRP A 963 -51.04 -13.76 -8.64
CA TRP A 963 -50.43 -13.00 -9.73
C TRP A 963 -50.03 -13.89 -10.90
N ALA A 964 -49.48 -15.08 -10.63
CA ALA A 964 -49.13 -16.04 -11.65
C ALA A 964 -50.37 -16.46 -12.47
N SER A 965 -51.51 -16.71 -11.81
CA SER A 965 -52.76 -17.06 -12.49
C SER A 965 -53.34 -15.91 -13.33
N MET A 966 -53.21 -14.66 -12.87
CA MET A 966 -53.69 -13.48 -13.60
C MET A 966 -52.88 -13.24 -14.89
N ILE A 967 -51.57 -13.50 -14.85
CA ILE A 967 -50.69 -13.46 -16.02
C ILE A 967 -50.97 -14.65 -16.94
N GLY A 968 -51.02 -15.87 -16.40
CA GLY A 968 -51.23 -17.10 -17.18
C GLY A 968 -52.58 -17.16 -17.90
N ALA A 969 -53.63 -16.59 -17.29
CA ALA A 969 -54.95 -16.45 -17.92
C ALA A 969 -55.04 -15.27 -18.92
N GLY A 970 -53.99 -14.48 -19.09
CA GLY A 970 -53.97 -13.29 -19.94
C GLY A 970 -54.87 -12.15 -19.44
N VAL A 971 -55.31 -12.20 -18.18
CA VAL A 971 -56.17 -11.17 -17.58
C VAL A 971 -55.35 -9.91 -17.27
N ARG A 972 -54.06 -10.07 -16.95
CA ARG A 972 -53.13 -8.97 -16.71
C ARG A 972 -51.82 -9.17 -17.47
N SER A 973 -51.26 -8.09 -18.01
CA SER A 973 -49.87 -8.09 -18.48
C SER A 973 -48.89 -7.99 -17.32
N ARG A 974 -47.62 -8.35 -17.57
CA ARG A 974 -46.52 -8.18 -16.61
C ARG A 974 -46.32 -6.72 -16.21
N SER A 975 -46.43 -5.79 -17.15
CA SER A 975 -46.40 -4.35 -16.88
C SER A 975 -47.55 -3.90 -15.99
N GLN A 976 -48.77 -4.42 -16.20
CA GLN A 976 -49.91 -4.12 -15.33
C GLN A 976 -49.69 -4.66 -13.91
N VAL A 977 -49.04 -5.82 -13.75
CA VAL A 977 -48.67 -6.34 -12.43
C VAL A 977 -47.64 -5.43 -11.76
N ILE A 978 -46.58 -5.01 -12.45
CA ILE A 978 -45.62 -4.02 -11.92
C ILE A 978 -46.32 -2.73 -11.50
N ASP A 979 -47.23 -2.21 -12.33
CA ASP A 979 -48.01 -1.01 -12.03
C ASP A 979 -48.87 -1.19 -10.77
N PHE A 980 -49.41 -2.40 -10.52
CA PHE A 980 -50.08 -2.73 -9.25
C PHE A 980 -49.14 -2.68 -8.04
N PHE A 981 -47.90 -3.15 -8.17
CA PHE A 981 -46.90 -3.07 -7.08
C PHE A 981 -46.51 -1.62 -6.80
N PHE A 982 -46.29 -0.81 -7.84
CA PHE A 982 -46.08 0.63 -7.72
C PHE A 982 -47.25 1.34 -7.03
N ALA A 983 -48.49 1.00 -7.38
CA ALA A 983 -49.68 1.60 -6.78
C ALA A 983 -50.01 1.04 -5.39
N SER A 984 -49.30 0.02 -4.92
CA SER A 984 -49.63 -0.64 -3.66
C SER A 984 -49.42 0.30 -2.46
N PRO A 985 -50.29 0.23 -1.44
CA PRO A 985 -50.10 1.02 -0.21
C PRO A 985 -48.78 0.70 0.50
N GLU A 986 -48.30 -0.54 0.40
CA GLU A 986 -47.03 -0.98 0.98
C GLU A 986 -45.85 -0.25 0.34
N PHE A 987 -45.82 -0.16 -0.99
CA PHE A 987 -44.80 0.58 -1.71
C PHE A 987 -44.93 2.10 -1.52
N GLN A 988 -46.14 2.66 -1.70
CA GLN A 988 -46.41 4.10 -1.62
C GLN A 988 -46.26 4.66 -0.20
N GLY A 989 -46.42 3.83 0.82
CA GLY A 989 -46.34 4.22 2.23
C GLY A 989 -44.95 4.03 2.86
N VAL A 990 -44.08 3.22 2.26
CA VAL A 990 -42.78 2.87 2.84
C VAL A 990 -41.62 3.35 1.99
N ILE A 991 -41.66 3.11 0.68
CA ILE A 991 -40.50 3.24 -0.20
C ILE A 991 -40.48 4.59 -0.91
N ALA A 992 -41.60 4.98 -1.52
CA ALA A 992 -41.72 6.26 -2.21
C ALA A 992 -41.43 7.49 -1.32
N PRO A 993 -41.79 7.52 -0.01
CA PRO A 993 -41.45 8.63 0.87
C PRO A 993 -39.94 8.80 1.11
N VAL A 994 -39.18 7.71 1.19
CA VAL A 994 -37.72 7.77 1.40
C VAL A 994 -37.04 8.43 0.21
N ALA A 995 -37.39 8.04 -1.02
CA ALA A 995 -36.87 8.69 -2.23
C ALA A 995 -37.20 10.19 -2.26
N ARG A 996 -38.40 10.59 -1.81
CA ARG A 996 -38.77 12.00 -1.68
C ARG A 996 -37.95 12.76 -0.64
N LEU A 997 -37.57 12.12 0.47
CA LEU A 997 -36.67 12.74 1.45
C LEU A 997 -35.32 13.09 0.81
N TYR A 998 -34.75 12.22 -0.03
CA TYR A 998 -33.51 12.54 -0.75
C TYR A 998 -33.64 13.77 -1.65
N PHE A 999 -34.73 13.89 -2.39
CA PHE A 999 -35.00 15.08 -3.19
C PHE A 999 -35.22 16.33 -2.33
N ALA A 1000 -35.94 16.19 -1.21
CA ALA A 1000 -36.25 17.31 -0.30
C ALA A 1000 -35.02 17.84 0.45
N TYR A 1001 -34.16 16.95 0.95
CA TYR A 1001 -32.98 17.32 1.73
C TYR A 1001 -31.80 17.71 0.85
N PHE A 1002 -31.49 16.85 -0.12
CA PHE A 1002 -30.20 16.85 -0.80
C PHE A 1002 -30.31 17.22 -2.28
N ARG A 1003 -31.53 17.31 -2.81
CA ARG A 1003 -31.81 17.66 -4.22
C ARG A 1003 -31.03 16.77 -5.21
N ARG A 1004 -30.84 15.51 -4.84
CA ARG A 1004 -30.15 14.50 -5.63
C ARG A 1004 -30.96 13.21 -5.71
N ILE A 1005 -30.65 12.42 -6.74
CA ILE A 1005 -31.13 11.05 -6.90
C ILE A 1005 -30.44 10.19 -5.83
N PRO A 1006 -31.17 9.35 -5.09
CA PRO A 1006 -30.56 8.41 -4.15
C PRO A 1006 -29.80 7.31 -4.89
N ASP A 1007 -28.68 6.87 -4.31
CA ASP A 1007 -27.99 5.66 -4.75
C ASP A 1007 -28.76 4.40 -4.31
N TYR A 1008 -28.50 3.29 -5.01
CA TYR A 1008 -29.26 2.05 -4.81
C TYR A 1008 -29.03 1.44 -3.42
N ASP A 1009 -27.79 1.39 -2.95
CA ASP A 1009 -27.45 0.80 -1.65
C ASP A 1009 -28.02 1.63 -0.48
N GLY A 1010 -27.97 2.97 -0.59
CA GLY A 1010 -28.62 3.87 0.33
C GLY A 1010 -30.14 3.64 0.41
N LEU A 1011 -30.83 3.47 -0.73
CA LEU A 1011 -32.24 3.09 -0.74
C LEU A 1011 -32.49 1.76 -0.03
N GLN A 1012 -31.67 0.72 -0.31
CA GLN A 1012 -31.82 -0.58 0.33
C GLN A 1012 -31.62 -0.52 1.86
N PHE A 1013 -30.65 0.27 2.33
CA PHE A 1013 -30.43 0.50 3.76
C PHE A 1013 -31.70 1.07 4.42
N TRP A 1014 -32.26 2.15 3.87
CA TRP A 1014 -33.46 2.77 4.44
C TRP A 1014 -34.70 1.89 4.32
N PHE A 1015 -34.77 1.00 3.32
CA PHE A 1015 -35.82 -0.01 3.24
C PHE A 1015 -35.75 -0.98 4.41
N GLY A 1016 -34.55 -1.46 4.76
CA GLY A 1016 -34.36 -2.26 5.96
C GLY A 1016 -34.72 -1.53 7.23
N TYR A 1017 -34.31 -0.27 7.33
CA TYR A 1017 -34.61 0.55 8.48
C TYR A 1017 -36.12 0.77 8.68
N SER A 1018 -36.87 1.09 7.63
CA SER A 1018 -38.33 1.25 7.74
C SER A 1018 -39.03 -0.07 8.08
N ARG A 1019 -38.54 -1.20 7.56
CA ARG A 1019 -39.09 -2.54 7.86
C ARG A 1019 -38.81 -3.02 9.28
N ALA A 1020 -37.77 -2.52 9.92
CA ALA A 1020 -37.56 -2.70 11.36
C ALA A 1020 -38.60 -1.94 12.22
N GLY A 1021 -39.57 -1.26 11.60
CA GLY A 1021 -40.68 -0.56 12.26
C GLY A 1021 -40.42 0.91 12.53
N HIS A 1022 -39.32 1.48 12.01
CA HIS A 1022 -39.01 2.89 12.17
C HIS A 1022 -39.88 3.76 11.25
N SER A 1023 -40.38 4.87 11.81
CA SER A 1023 -41.25 5.80 11.08
C SER A 1023 -40.45 6.68 10.12
N LEU A 1024 -41.15 7.28 9.15
CA LEU A 1024 -40.54 8.23 8.21
C LEU A 1024 -39.95 9.44 8.95
N GLU A 1025 -40.58 9.88 10.03
CA GLU A 1025 -40.08 10.98 10.86
C GLU A 1025 -38.75 10.61 11.53
N ALA A 1026 -38.59 9.37 12.00
CA ALA A 1026 -37.34 8.89 12.57
C ALA A 1026 -36.22 8.85 11.50
N ILE A 1027 -36.56 8.41 10.28
CA ILE A 1027 -35.64 8.46 9.13
C ILE A 1027 -35.27 9.91 8.83
N SER A 1028 -36.26 10.81 8.75
CA SER A 1028 -36.03 12.23 8.47
C SER A 1028 -35.22 12.94 9.56
N ASP A 1029 -35.36 12.53 10.83
CA ASP A 1029 -34.53 13.03 11.92
C ASP A 1029 -33.07 12.54 11.80
N LEU A 1030 -32.83 11.32 11.31
CA LEU A 1030 -31.48 10.87 10.96
C LEU A 1030 -30.90 11.65 9.78
N PHE A 1031 -31.70 11.96 8.76
CA PHE A 1031 -31.29 12.85 7.67
C PHE A 1031 -30.97 14.25 8.21
N ALA A 1032 -31.76 14.77 9.16
CA ALA A 1032 -31.50 16.07 9.80
C ALA A 1032 -30.28 16.06 10.74
N GLY A 1033 -29.90 14.89 11.26
CA GLY A 1033 -28.66 14.66 11.98
C GLY A 1033 -27.44 14.49 11.09
N SER A 1034 -27.63 14.39 9.77
CA SER A 1034 -26.51 14.20 8.84
C SER A 1034 -25.61 15.45 8.77
N PRO A 1035 -24.30 15.26 8.56
CA PRO A 1035 -23.39 16.38 8.28
C PRO A 1035 -23.85 17.24 7.10
N GLU A 1036 -24.45 16.62 6.09
CA GLU A 1036 -24.99 17.27 4.88
C GLU A 1036 -26.14 18.24 5.21
N PHE A 1037 -27.07 17.85 6.09
CA PHE A 1037 -28.10 18.75 6.61
C PHE A 1037 -27.49 19.88 7.44
N GLY A 1038 -26.49 19.58 8.26
CA GLY A 1038 -25.77 20.57 9.06
C GLY A 1038 -25.17 21.69 8.21
N MET A 1039 -24.57 21.36 7.06
CA MET A 1039 -23.97 22.33 6.14
C MET A 1039 -25.00 23.22 5.45
N THR A 1040 -26.15 22.67 5.08
CA THR A 1040 -27.18 23.40 4.31
C THR A 1040 -28.13 24.19 5.21
N TYR A 1041 -28.50 23.62 6.37
CA TYR A 1041 -29.57 24.09 7.22
C TYR A 1041 -29.16 24.32 8.68
N GLY A 1042 -28.04 23.76 9.14
CA GLY A 1042 -27.68 23.69 10.56
C GLY A 1042 -27.43 25.05 11.22
N GLY A 1043 -26.80 25.99 10.51
CA GLY A 1043 -26.50 27.34 11.03
C GLY A 1043 -27.68 28.33 10.98
N LEU A 1044 -28.80 27.95 10.35
CA LEU A 1044 -29.95 28.84 10.21
C LEU A 1044 -30.74 28.90 11.50
N ASP A 1045 -31.26 30.08 11.86
CA ASP A 1045 -32.33 30.17 12.85
C ASP A 1045 -33.65 29.59 12.29
N ASN A 1046 -34.65 29.39 13.14
CA ASN A 1046 -35.90 28.75 12.71
C ASN A 1046 -36.67 29.58 11.68
N ALA A 1047 -36.52 30.91 11.66
CA ALA A 1047 -37.16 31.76 10.66
C ALA A 1047 -36.51 31.55 9.28
N ALA A 1048 -35.18 31.66 9.22
CA ALA A 1048 -34.40 31.46 8.00
C ALA A 1048 -34.52 30.02 7.48
N PHE A 1049 -34.55 29.04 8.37
CA PHE A 1049 -34.76 27.63 8.02
C PHE A 1049 -36.11 27.43 7.32
N VAL A 1050 -37.22 27.89 7.91
CA VAL A 1050 -38.55 27.74 7.30
C VAL A 1050 -38.60 28.42 5.93
N SER A 1051 -38.08 29.64 5.81
CA SER A 1051 -38.06 30.34 4.51
C SER A 1051 -37.25 29.58 3.45
N LEU A 1052 -36.09 29.02 3.82
CA LEU A 1052 -35.25 28.27 2.89
C LEU A 1052 -35.88 26.94 2.48
N VAL A 1053 -36.55 26.24 3.41
CA VAL A 1053 -37.26 24.99 3.11
C VAL A 1053 -38.37 25.23 2.09
N TYR A 1054 -39.18 26.27 2.25
CA TYR A 1054 -40.19 26.66 1.25
C TYR A 1054 -39.57 26.94 -0.12
N GLN A 1055 -38.44 27.64 -0.15
CA GLN A 1055 -37.75 27.96 -1.40
C GLN A 1055 -37.16 26.73 -2.08
N ASN A 1056 -36.56 25.82 -1.32
CA ASN A 1056 -35.86 24.65 -1.85
C ASN A 1056 -36.82 23.54 -2.27
N ILE A 1057 -37.90 23.32 -1.51
CA ILE A 1057 -38.84 22.23 -1.73
C ILE A 1057 -39.99 22.67 -2.64
N LEU A 1058 -40.58 23.85 -2.39
CA LEU A 1058 -41.76 24.31 -3.13
C LEU A 1058 -41.45 25.40 -4.16
N GLY A 1059 -40.19 25.83 -4.26
CA GLY A 1059 -39.76 26.83 -5.25
C GLY A 1059 -40.30 28.25 -5.02
N ARG A 1060 -40.87 28.54 -3.84
CA ARG A 1060 -41.56 29.80 -3.55
C ARG A 1060 -41.35 30.25 -2.10
N ALA A 1061 -41.62 31.53 -1.83
CA ALA A 1061 -41.63 32.06 -0.46
C ALA A 1061 -42.86 31.53 0.33
N PRO A 1062 -42.77 31.42 1.67
CA PRO A 1062 -43.90 31.04 2.51
C PRO A 1062 -44.98 32.12 2.55
N ASP A 1063 -46.24 31.71 2.62
CA ASP A 1063 -47.33 32.64 2.98
C ASP A 1063 -47.27 32.97 4.48
N VAL A 1064 -47.92 34.09 4.86
CA VAL A 1064 -47.87 34.63 6.22
C VAL A 1064 -48.33 33.62 7.28
N ASN A 1065 -49.36 32.82 6.97
CA ASN A 1065 -49.93 31.86 7.93
C ASN A 1065 -49.07 30.59 8.01
N GLY A 1066 -48.60 30.07 6.87
CA GLY A 1066 -47.70 28.93 6.81
C GLY A 1066 -46.39 29.20 7.54
N PHE A 1067 -45.76 30.36 7.29
CA PHE A 1067 -44.54 30.76 7.98
C PHE A 1067 -44.71 30.80 9.50
N ALA A 1068 -45.78 31.45 9.98
CA ALA A 1068 -46.06 31.58 11.40
C ALA A 1068 -46.32 30.22 12.07
N TYR A 1069 -47.04 29.33 11.39
CA TYR A 1069 -47.34 27.98 11.88
C TYR A 1069 -46.06 27.15 12.07
N TRP A 1070 -45.25 27.02 11.03
CA TRP A 1070 -44.04 26.18 11.08
C TRP A 1070 -42.98 26.72 12.04
N LYS A 1071 -42.72 28.02 11.98
CA LYS A 1071 -41.77 28.67 12.89
C LYS A 1071 -42.19 28.52 14.35
N GLY A 1072 -43.46 28.73 14.68
CA GLY A 1072 -43.97 28.58 16.04
C GLY A 1072 -43.81 27.17 16.60
N ARG A 1073 -44.00 26.14 15.76
CA ARG A 1073 -43.81 24.72 16.14
C ARG A 1073 -42.34 24.38 16.41
N LEU A 1074 -41.40 24.92 15.62
CA LEU A 1074 -39.97 24.77 15.86
C LEU A 1074 -39.51 25.54 17.11
N ASP A 1075 -39.96 26.80 17.28
CA ASP A 1075 -39.55 27.66 18.40
C ASP A 1075 -39.99 27.10 19.76
N SER A 1076 -41.15 26.42 19.79
CA SER A 1076 -41.67 25.77 20.99
C SER A 1076 -41.06 24.38 21.25
N GLY A 1077 -40.24 23.86 20.33
CA GLY A 1077 -39.73 22.48 20.39
C GLY A 1077 -40.81 21.41 20.18
N ALA A 1078 -42.02 21.79 19.75
CA ALA A 1078 -43.13 20.87 19.50
C ALA A 1078 -42.96 20.03 18.21
N MET A 1079 -41.88 20.27 17.47
CA MET A 1079 -41.49 19.57 16.26
C MET A 1079 -39.98 19.72 16.04
N THR A 1080 -39.31 18.67 15.55
CA THR A 1080 -37.91 18.74 15.12
C THR A 1080 -37.80 19.30 13.70
N ARG A 1081 -36.60 19.74 13.29
CA ARG A 1081 -36.39 20.12 11.88
C ARG A 1081 -36.57 18.94 10.93
N GLY A 1082 -36.25 17.72 11.36
CA GLY A 1082 -36.48 16.52 10.57
C GLY A 1082 -37.96 16.25 10.35
N GLN A 1083 -38.78 16.33 11.41
CA GLN A 1083 -40.23 16.21 11.31
C GLN A 1083 -40.86 17.29 10.41
N LEU A 1084 -40.34 18.52 10.42
CA LEU A 1084 -40.78 19.55 9.47
C LEU A 1084 -40.47 19.13 8.03
N MET A 1085 -39.24 18.69 7.74
CA MET A 1085 -38.86 18.28 6.39
C MET A 1085 -39.68 17.09 5.88
N ALA A 1086 -39.96 16.09 6.73
CA ALA A 1086 -40.87 15.00 6.39
C ALA A 1086 -42.29 15.51 6.06
N ALA A 1087 -42.79 16.50 6.81
CA ALA A 1087 -44.11 17.08 6.54
C ALA A 1087 -44.16 17.84 5.21
N PHE A 1088 -43.06 18.50 4.82
CA PHE A 1088 -42.94 19.14 3.51
C PHE A 1088 -42.81 18.11 2.39
N SER A 1089 -41.97 17.09 2.55
CA SER A 1089 -41.75 16.05 1.54
C SER A 1089 -43.02 15.25 1.25
N GLU A 1090 -43.86 15.04 2.27
CA GLU A 1090 -45.13 14.31 2.13
C GLU A 1090 -46.34 15.22 1.92
N SER A 1091 -46.14 16.53 1.75
CA SER A 1091 -47.22 17.45 1.40
C SER A 1091 -47.85 17.08 0.05
N PRO A 1092 -49.18 17.24 -0.13
CA PRO A 1092 -49.82 16.94 -1.42
C PRO A 1092 -49.20 17.72 -2.59
N GLU A 1093 -48.72 18.94 -2.34
CA GLU A 1093 -48.05 19.79 -3.32
C GLU A 1093 -46.71 19.18 -3.75
N TYR A 1094 -45.85 18.80 -2.81
CA TYR A 1094 -44.53 18.26 -3.15
C TYR A 1094 -44.60 16.85 -3.72
N ARG A 1095 -45.52 16.00 -3.23
CA ARG A 1095 -45.77 14.67 -3.82
C ARG A 1095 -46.17 14.76 -5.29
N ALA A 1096 -46.94 15.79 -5.66
CA ALA A 1096 -47.28 16.05 -7.05
C ALA A 1096 -46.07 16.59 -7.84
N LEU A 1097 -45.29 17.49 -7.25
CA LEU A 1097 -44.10 18.08 -7.87
C LEU A 1097 -43.04 17.03 -8.21
N THR A 1098 -42.78 16.07 -7.31
CA THR A 1098 -41.74 15.05 -7.48
C THR A 1098 -42.28 13.72 -7.98
N TYR A 1099 -43.52 13.68 -8.52
CA TYR A 1099 -44.14 12.42 -8.92
C TYR A 1099 -43.27 11.69 -9.95
N SER A 1100 -42.87 12.39 -11.02
CA SER A 1100 -42.05 11.84 -12.10
C SER A 1100 -40.66 11.44 -11.61
N ASP A 1101 -40.00 12.28 -10.81
CA ASP A 1101 -38.67 11.99 -10.25
C ASP A 1101 -38.66 10.69 -9.44
N VAL A 1102 -39.64 10.55 -8.54
CA VAL A 1102 -39.77 9.36 -7.68
C VAL A 1102 -40.15 8.14 -8.50
N TYR A 1103 -41.09 8.27 -9.44
CA TYR A 1103 -41.52 7.15 -10.28
C TYR A 1103 -40.36 6.59 -11.10
N VAL A 1104 -39.57 7.45 -11.75
CA VAL A 1104 -38.40 7.05 -12.53
C VAL A 1104 -37.33 6.44 -11.64
N THR A 1105 -36.97 7.11 -10.54
CA THR A 1105 -35.98 6.61 -9.57
C THR A 1105 -36.32 5.20 -9.11
N MET A 1106 -37.59 5.00 -8.76
CA MET A 1106 -38.04 3.73 -8.27
C MET A 1106 -38.18 2.66 -9.36
N THR A 1107 -38.43 3.05 -10.60
CA THR A 1107 -38.40 2.12 -11.74
C THR A 1107 -37.00 1.59 -11.96
N TYR A 1108 -35.98 2.44 -11.94
CA TYR A 1108 -34.59 1.97 -12.03
C TYR A 1108 -34.18 1.13 -10.83
N ALA A 1109 -34.54 1.53 -9.62
CA ALA A 1109 -34.21 0.77 -8.41
C ALA A 1109 -34.87 -0.61 -8.40
N ALA A 1110 -36.19 -0.69 -8.65
CA ALA A 1110 -36.90 -1.96 -8.63
C ALA A 1110 -36.60 -2.83 -9.86
N MET A 1111 -36.63 -2.25 -11.06
CA MET A 1111 -36.50 -3.04 -12.29
C MET A 1111 -35.05 -3.25 -12.73
N LEU A 1112 -34.10 -2.40 -12.37
CA LEU A 1112 -32.70 -2.55 -12.83
C LEU A 1112 -31.69 -2.65 -11.68
N ARG A 1113 -32.12 -2.54 -10.43
CA ARG A 1113 -31.27 -2.63 -9.23
C ARG A 1113 -30.08 -1.66 -9.24
N ARG A 1114 -30.30 -0.47 -9.78
CA ARG A 1114 -29.32 0.61 -9.81
C ARG A 1114 -30.00 1.96 -9.79
N ALA A 1115 -29.23 3.01 -9.52
CA ALA A 1115 -29.69 4.37 -9.76
C ALA A 1115 -29.76 4.68 -11.27
N PRO A 1116 -30.69 5.54 -11.71
CA PRO A 1116 -30.69 6.04 -13.07
C PRO A 1116 -29.44 6.87 -13.35
N ASP A 1117 -28.85 6.71 -14.53
CA ASP A 1117 -27.85 7.64 -15.02
C ASP A 1117 -28.51 9.00 -15.36
N PRO A 1118 -27.77 10.12 -15.35
CA PRO A 1118 -28.37 11.44 -15.52
C PRO A 1118 -29.15 11.61 -16.83
N ALA A 1119 -28.70 10.98 -17.93
CA ALA A 1119 -29.34 11.08 -19.22
C ALA A 1119 -30.65 10.28 -19.27
N GLY A 1120 -30.62 9.04 -18.77
CA GLY A 1120 -31.80 8.19 -18.61
C GLY A 1120 -32.84 8.81 -17.67
N PHE A 1121 -32.40 9.35 -16.53
CA PHE A 1121 -33.26 10.05 -15.58
C PHE A 1121 -33.99 11.23 -16.25
N ALA A 1122 -33.24 12.14 -16.88
CA ALA A 1122 -33.80 13.33 -17.51
C ALA A 1122 -34.76 12.98 -18.66
N PHE A 1123 -34.42 11.94 -19.45
CA PHE A 1123 -35.29 11.47 -20.54
C PHE A 1123 -36.63 10.96 -20.00
N TRP A 1124 -36.62 10.05 -19.03
CA TRP A 1124 -37.83 9.42 -18.53
C TRP A 1124 -38.69 10.34 -17.66
N VAL A 1125 -38.07 11.26 -16.91
CA VAL A 1125 -38.81 12.32 -16.20
C VAL A 1125 -39.52 13.22 -17.20
N GLY A 1126 -38.80 13.69 -18.23
CA GLY A 1126 -39.40 14.49 -19.32
C GLY A 1126 -40.50 13.73 -20.09
N TYR A 1127 -40.37 12.41 -20.21
CA TYR A 1127 -41.40 11.56 -20.82
C TYR A 1127 -42.70 11.54 -20.00
N LEU A 1128 -42.62 11.38 -18.67
CA LEU A 1128 -43.79 11.41 -17.79
C LEU A 1128 -44.39 12.81 -17.68
N ASP A 1129 -43.55 13.85 -17.60
CA ASP A 1129 -43.98 15.25 -17.53
C ASP A 1129 -44.72 15.70 -18.81
N ALA A 1130 -44.41 15.08 -19.96
CA ALA A 1130 -45.15 15.26 -21.20
C ALA A 1130 -46.55 14.57 -21.20
N GLY A 1131 -46.95 13.94 -20.10
CA GLY A 1131 -48.26 13.30 -19.90
C GLY A 1131 -48.34 11.85 -20.40
N ASN A 1132 -47.21 11.22 -20.72
CA ASN A 1132 -47.19 9.80 -21.08
C ASN A 1132 -47.38 8.91 -19.83
N SER A 1133 -47.92 7.71 -20.02
CA SER A 1133 -48.24 6.82 -18.89
C SER A 1133 -47.01 6.12 -18.32
N GLY A 1134 -46.96 5.99 -17.00
CA GLY A 1134 -45.96 5.16 -16.30
C GLY A 1134 -45.98 3.70 -16.75
N LEU A 1135 -47.15 3.17 -17.13
CA LEU A 1135 -47.28 1.83 -17.71
C LEU A 1135 -46.48 1.68 -19.01
N ALA A 1136 -46.50 2.68 -19.90
CA ALA A 1136 -45.72 2.65 -21.14
C ALA A 1136 -44.21 2.75 -20.89
N LEU A 1137 -43.81 3.50 -19.85
CA LEU A 1137 -42.44 3.53 -19.37
C LEU A 1137 -42.02 2.13 -18.89
N VAL A 1138 -42.81 1.48 -18.04
CA VAL A 1138 -42.57 0.10 -17.55
C VAL A 1138 -42.48 -0.90 -18.71
N ASP A 1139 -43.35 -0.80 -19.71
CA ASP A 1139 -43.28 -1.62 -20.93
C ASP A 1139 -41.93 -1.44 -21.66
N GLY A 1140 -41.41 -0.20 -21.71
CA GLY A 1140 -40.10 0.11 -22.27
C GLY A 1140 -38.96 -0.59 -21.52
N PHE A 1141 -39.01 -0.61 -20.18
CA PHE A 1141 -38.02 -1.32 -19.36
C PHE A 1141 -38.12 -2.83 -19.55
N LEU A 1142 -39.32 -3.41 -19.50
CA LEU A 1142 -39.54 -4.84 -19.74
C LEU A 1142 -39.05 -5.29 -21.13
N GLY A 1143 -39.15 -4.42 -22.12
CA GLY A 1143 -38.67 -4.64 -23.48
C GLY A 1143 -37.17 -4.43 -23.67
N SER A 1144 -36.48 -3.83 -22.70
CA SER A 1144 -35.06 -3.49 -22.82
C SER A 1144 -34.16 -4.72 -22.75
N ALA A 1145 -33.03 -4.68 -23.46
CA ALA A 1145 -31.99 -5.70 -23.36
C ALA A 1145 -31.44 -5.77 -21.92
N GLU A 1146 -31.31 -4.62 -21.26
CA GLU A 1146 -30.80 -4.51 -19.90
C GLU A 1146 -31.67 -5.26 -18.87
N TYR A 1147 -32.99 -5.10 -18.93
CA TYR A 1147 -33.89 -5.83 -18.04
C TYR A 1147 -33.89 -7.33 -18.32
N ARG A 1148 -33.71 -7.73 -19.59
CA ARG A 1148 -33.65 -9.15 -19.99
C ARG A 1148 -32.36 -9.82 -19.53
N ALA A 1149 -31.22 -9.14 -19.64
CA ALA A 1149 -29.90 -9.61 -19.22
C ALA A 1149 -29.81 -9.85 -17.69
N ARG A 1150 -30.80 -9.36 -16.92
CA ARG A 1150 -30.95 -9.76 -15.52
C ARG A 1150 -31.20 -11.26 -15.41
N PHE A 1151 -32.08 -11.84 -16.22
CA PHE A 1151 -32.64 -13.19 -16.01
C PHE A 1151 -32.27 -14.21 -17.10
N LEU A 1152 -31.75 -13.75 -18.23
CA LEU A 1152 -31.38 -14.57 -19.38
C LEU A 1152 -29.94 -14.23 -19.82
N PRO A 1153 -29.22 -15.16 -20.46
CA PRO A 1153 -27.90 -14.88 -21.00
C PRO A 1153 -28.03 -14.02 -22.27
N ASP A 1154 -27.05 -13.16 -22.53
CA ASP A 1154 -26.99 -12.30 -23.71
C ASP A 1154 -27.02 -13.07 -25.05
#